data_AF-A0A7S3QP58-F1
#
_entry.id   AF-A0A7S3QP58-F1
#
_cell.length_a   1.000
_cell.length_b   1.000
_cell.length_c   1.000
_cell.angle_alpha   90.00
_cell.angle_beta   90.00
_cell.angle_gamma   90.00
#
_symmetry.space_group_name_H-M   'P 1'
#
loop_
_entity.id
_entity.type
_entity.pdbx_description
1 polymer ?
#
loop_
_entity_poly.entity_id
_entity_poly.type
_entity_poly.pdbx_seq_one_letter_code
_entity_poly.pdbx_strand_id
1 'polypeptide(L)'
;MIRAMHLVLCFLSGYLLASAAPLLPTVPAPRSGQNGQLSRGSGSSSSSSKSAASTSSGCEEALARKTVVVYPGPEVPYLGSLPNFMPNHGIDIDPEDTSLLALSDPKQASCAKSIKDIADTLVIWEDGNLPSYQSSLPEGIESTYGSLVLYGKPGREGQGLESLGFLSALKRVRGLSVYDLDALQDLKGLDNLEMVSGDLIISENMMLRNLNGLEQLQRVGGDLIMNSNMNLKTVDGLQGLTSIGGQFLLKGNGQLRTLDAMTSLKYIGQSATLINNGNHDMLLPRGVAVGPDGEAEVAARRASEGPGGYDGAVLIIYGDAGPPSITDVSSTAFTYMPPLPNFDITPQNARFAPSGKAVSTNEGGVIRGHVVIWDDGTLQSLSSTLYHITEVTGNFVYLGGVSISSDLNQSGLKDFWGLDSLKSVGSLGIVGGSQLKSLEGMLHITEVKGSLTVSFCPRIKSLKGLGPEVATVAATSVLSDFMSTRAMGRRLAKTQPGGLRKIGSEVWISSNPELKDLTGLEGLEEVNWRMTISNNLKLESLAALASLKRVGGGLVVLDNPSLSSTSGLASLQDVGLHAHFFWNIGLRDVEGLSQLKAVQGDVAIVASPMVTDLAPLSGLTSIGMNLVLSRLGIKDLNGLGSLSSVGGLIDVSENWDLTSLNGLESLMEVGDAVHLINNPVLSSFGPLTRTLQVANAGIYTEDNPNLTLPGGWAAGVRKDFSLPAPAPPPSVPESTLADSARAIKEHASSAAIANPVAPRDSAYGAVPGALGGKSDS
;
A
#
# COMPACT_ATOMS: atom_id res chain seq x y z
N MET A 1 -24.11 8.42 5.04
CA MET A 1 -23.29 7.88 3.93
C MET A 1 -21.93 8.57 3.83
N ILE A 2 -21.85 9.87 3.55
CA ILE A 2 -20.55 10.59 3.37
C ILE A 2 -19.73 10.70 4.66
N ARG A 3 -20.34 10.84 5.86
CA ARG A 3 -19.61 10.90 7.14
C ARG A 3 -19.09 9.56 7.66
N ALA A 4 -19.87 8.47 7.58
CA ALA A 4 -19.33 7.13 7.82
C ALA A 4 -18.32 6.71 6.75
N MET A 5 -18.48 7.13 5.48
CA MET A 5 -17.41 7.01 4.50
C MET A 5 -16.20 7.81 4.92
N HIS A 6 -16.32 9.03 5.45
CA HIS A 6 -15.20 9.84 5.95
C HIS A 6 -14.52 9.23 7.17
N LEU A 7 -15.26 8.73 8.17
CA LEU A 7 -14.67 8.09 9.35
C LEU A 7 -13.92 6.83 8.93
N VAL A 8 -14.51 6.01 8.06
CA VAL A 8 -13.86 4.79 7.61
C VAL A 8 -12.81 5.02 6.51
N LEU A 9 -12.89 6.11 5.73
CA LEU A 9 -11.81 6.60 4.87
C LEU A 9 -10.66 7.15 5.70
N CYS A 10 -10.91 7.87 6.80
CA CYS A 10 -9.90 8.32 7.77
C CYS A 10 -9.23 7.15 8.49
N PHE A 11 -10.00 6.11 8.85
CA PHE A 11 -9.44 4.87 9.35
C PHE A 11 -8.62 4.21 8.22
N LEU A 12 -9.20 3.88 7.07
CA LEU A 12 -8.50 3.21 5.96
C LEU A 12 -7.28 3.98 5.42
N SER A 13 -7.30 5.31 5.41
CA SER A 13 -6.18 6.15 4.99
C SER A 13 -5.08 6.21 6.05
N GLY A 14 -5.42 6.14 7.35
CA GLY A 14 -4.45 5.98 8.44
C GLY A 14 -3.83 4.57 8.55
N TYR A 15 -4.49 3.54 8.01
CA TYR A 15 -4.05 2.14 8.17
C TYR A 15 -2.91 1.68 7.28
N LEU A 16 -2.53 2.44 6.26
CA LEU A 16 -1.32 2.13 5.49
C LEU A 16 -0.01 2.49 6.23
N LEU A 17 -0.05 3.19 7.38
CA LEU A 17 1.17 3.78 7.97
C LEU A 17 1.48 3.53 9.45
N ALA A 18 0.67 2.77 10.21
CA ALA A 18 0.97 2.53 11.63
C ALA A 18 1.87 1.28 11.87
N SER A 19 3.20 1.48 11.85
CA SER A 19 4.14 0.67 12.63
C SER A 19 5.12 1.61 13.35
N ALA A 20 5.24 1.43 14.67
CA ALA A 20 6.18 2.05 15.61
C ALA A 20 5.77 3.38 16.30
N ALA A 21 5.43 3.25 17.59
CA ALA A 21 5.58 4.25 18.64
C ALA A 21 6.35 3.59 19.83
N PRO A 22 6.98 4.35 20.76
CA PRO A 22 6.34 4.48 22.08
C PRO A 22 6.61 5.77 22.91
N LEU A 23 5.53 6.31 23.49
CA LEU A 23 5.22 6.67 24.91
C LEU A 23 6.14 7.58 25.79
N LEU A 24 5.67 8.85 25.99
CA LEU A 24 5.41 9.66 27.24
C LEU A 24 6.51 9.85 28.34
N PRO A 25 6.54 10.94 29.19
CA PRO A 25 5.39 11.64 29.80
C PRO A 25 5.50 13.18 30.05
N THR A 26 4.43 13.70 30.67
CA THR A 26 3.91 15.07 30.86
C THR A 26 4.40 15.82 32.13
N VAL A 27 4.56 17.16 32.08
CA VAL A 27 4.33 18.14 33.21
C VAL A 27 4.24 19.61 32.68
N PRO A 28 3.77 20.65 33.43
CA PRO A 28 2.66 21.53 33.04
C PRO A 28 3.03 23.02 32.81
N ALA A 29 2.08 23.78 32.25
CA ALA A 29 2.20 25.22 32.00
C ALA A 29 2.25 26.09 33.28
N PRO A 30 2.81 27.32 33.17
CA PRO A 30 2.11 28.47 33.72
C PRO A 30 2.04 29.70 32.79
N ARG A 31 0.80 30.17 32.65
CA ARG A 31 0.27 31.55 32.74
C ARG A 31 1.11 32.79 32.33
N SER A 32 0.39 33.60 31.53
CA SER A 32 0.14 35.05 31.63
C SER A 32 1.22 36.05 31.24
N GLY A 33 0.84 36.98 30.36
CA GLY A 33 1.56 38.22 30.10
C GLY A 33 0.95 39.03 28.96
N GLN A 34 -0.01 39.88 29.30
CA GLN A 34 -0.60 40.91 28.43
C GLN A 34 0.43 41.96 27.97
N ASN A 35 0.20 42.54 26.78
CA ASN A 35 0.05 43.99 26.47
C ASN A 35 0.87 44.52 25.30
N GLY A 36 0.24 45.45 24.57
CA GLY A 36 0.88 46.55 23.83
C GLY A 36 0.89 46.36 22.31
N GLN A 37 -0.20 46.57 21.56
CA GLN A 37 -0.82 47.84 21.15
C GLN A 37 0.05 48.72 20.19
N LEU A 38 -0.60 49.12 19.07
CA LEU A 38 -0.36 50.28 18.18
C LEU A 38 0.73 50.09 17.09
N SER A 39 0.56 50.48 15.81
CA SER A 39 -0.40 51.35 15.14
C SER A 39 -0.29 51.29 13.60
N ARG A 40 -1.43 51.46 12.92
CA ARG A 40 -1.75 52.09 11.60
C ARG A 40 -0.57 52.59 10.73
N GLY A 41 -0.52 52.44 9.40
CA GLY A 41 -1.45 51.88 8.40
C GLY A 41 -1.15 52.44 7.00
N SER A 42 -1.59 51.77 5.92
CA SER A 42 -2.01 52.36 4.62
C SER A 42 -2.16 51.30 3.52
N GLY A 43 -3.20 51.42 2.69
CA GLY A 43 -3.10 51.14 1.25
C GLY A 43 -3.61 49.79 0.76
N SER A 44 -4.86 49.78 0.29
CA SER A 44 -5.54 48.70 -0.41
C SER A 44 -5.05 48.48 -1.85
N SER A 45 -4.79 47.24 -2.23
CA SER A 45 -5.20 46.69 -3.53
C SER A 45 -5.33 45.17 -3.43
N SER A 46 -6.39 44.67 -4.06
CA SER A 46 -6.98 43.35 -3.92
C SER A 46 -6.31 42.28 -4.78
N SER A 47 -5.96 41.15 -4.19
CA SER A 47 -6.11 39.83 -4.81
C SER A 47 -6.25 38.79 -3.71
N SER A 48 -7.44 38.19 -3.64
CA SER A 48 -7.82 37.14 -2.72
C SER A 48 -7.06 35.84 -2.99
N SER A 49 -6.21 35.44 -2.05
CA SER A 49 -5.82 34.04 -1.88
C SER A 49 -6.19 33.62 -0.46
N LYS A 50 -7.21 32.76 -0.34
CA LYS A 50 -7.50 32.04 0.90
C LYS A 50 -6.36 31.03 1.09
N SER A 51 -5.42 31.32 2.00
CA SER A 51 -4.52 30.31 2.54
C SER A 51 -5.26 29.54 3.64
N ALA A 52 -5.43 28.24 3.43
CA ALA A 52 -5.74 27.31 4.49
C ALA A 52 -4.56 26.33 4.54
N ALA A 53 -3.59 26.63 5.40
CA ALA A 53 -2.59 25.67 5.84
C ALA A 53 -2.78 25.55 7.35
N SER A 54 -3.31 24.42 7.79
CA SER A 54 -3.44 24.10 9.21
C SER A 54 -2.04 23.96 9.81
N THR A 55 -1.70 24.83 10.74
CA THR A 55 -0.54 24.64 11.62
C THR A 55 -0.93 23.56 12.63
N SER A 56 -0.64 22.29 12.33
CA SER A 56 -0.98 21.16 13.20
C SER A 56 -0.08 21.07 14.43
N SER A 57 -0.66 20.49 15.47
CA SER A 57 -0.20 20.38 16.82
C SER A 57 0.46 19.02 17.07
N GLY A 58 1.79 18.96 17.02
CA GLY A 58 2.57 17.78 17.44
C GLY A 58 3.34 17.10 16.31
N CYS A 59 4.54 16.61 16.61
CA CYS A 59 5.44 16.03 15.61
C CYS A 59 4.89 14.74 14.98
N GLU A 60 4.27 13.87 15.78
CA GLU A 60 3.68 12.62 15.30
C GLU A 60 2.56 12.86 14.29
N GLU A 61 1.67 13.84 14.56
CA GLU A 61 0.61 14.24 13.63
C GLU A 61 1.20 14.83 12.34
N ALA A 62 2.27 15.62 12.47
CA ALA A 62 2.92 16.21 11.31
C ALA A 62 3.56 15.14 10.41
N LEU A 63 4.19 14.12 11.00
CA LEU A 63 4.84 13.03 10.25
C LEU A 63 3.87 11.94 9.75
N ALA A 64 2.62 11.92 10.23
CA ALA A 64 1.58 10.99 9.78
C ALA A 64 0.92 11.40 8.45
N ARG A 65 1.15 12.63 7.96
CA ARG A 65 0.65 13.10 6.65
C ARG A 65 1.43 12.47 5.50
N LYS A 66 0.78 12.31 4.34
CA LYS A 66 1.45 11.79 3.14
C LYS A 66 2.61 12.68 2.70
N THR A 67 2.38 13.99 2.68
CA THR A 67 3.43 14.95 2.33
C THR A 67 3.90 15.70 3.56
N VAL A 68 5.21 15.73 3.79
CA VAL A 68 5.83 16.59 4.80
C VAL A 68 6.71 17.61 4.07
N VAL A 69 6.48 18.89 4.31
CA VAL A 69 7.29 19.98 3.77
C VAL A 69 8.09 20.61 4.90
N VAL A 70 9.41 20.51 4.81
CA VAL A 70 10.35 21.18 5.72
C VAL A 70 10.84 22.46 5.06
N TYR A 71 10.70 23.60 5.73
CA TYR A 71 11.06 24.91 5.18
C TYR A 71 11.62 25.85 6.26
N PRO A 72 12.37 26.90 5.91
CA PRO A 72 13.05 27.77 6.89
C PRO A 72 12.10 28.53 7.82
N GLY A 73 10.99 29.05 7.29
CA GLY A 73 10.12 30.03 7.95
C GLY A 73 10.72 31.46 7.93
N PRO A 74 9.93 32.52 8.16
CA PRO A 74 8.54 32.52 8.62
C PRO A 74 7.49 32.52 7.49
N GLU A 75 7.91 32.69 6.23
CA GLU A 75 6.96 32.69 5.10
C GLU A 75 6.55 31.26 4.74
N VAL A 76 5.25 31.02 4.72
CA VAL A 76 4.67 29.71 4.40
C VAL A 76 4.80 29.45 2.89
N PRO A 77 5.34 28.29 2.47
CA PRO A 77 5.42 27.90 1.07
C PRO A 77 4.06 27.90 0.37
N TYR A 78 4.01 28.45 -0.85
CA TYR A 78 2.83 28.33 -1.69
C TYR A 78 2.90 27.04 -2.53
N LEU A 79 2.27 25.98 -2.02
CA LEU A 79 2.33 24.64 -2.64
C LEU A 79 1.53 24.52 -3.94
N GLY A 80 0.49 25.35 -4.12
CA GLY A 80 -0.40 25.30 -5.29
C GLY A 80 0.28 25.61 -6.64
N SER A 81 1.54 26.05 -6.63
CA SER A 81 2.34 26.25 -7.82
C SER A 81 3.37 25.15 -8.09
N LEU A 82 3.65 24.27 -7.13
CA LEU A 82 4.60 23.16 -7.32
C LEU A 82 4.23 22.28 -8.53
N PRO A 83 2.96 21.87 -8.74
CA PRO A 83 2.59 21.10 -9.93
C PRO A 83 2.77 21.87 -11.25
N ASN A 84 2.66 23.20 -11.21
CA ASN A 84 2.83 24.07 -12.39
C ASN A 84 4.31 24.29 -12.74
N PHE A 85 5.20 24.17 -11.76
CA PHE A 85 6.65 24.24 -11.96
C PHE A 85 7.29 22.86 -12.21
N MET A 86 6.60 21.78 -11.86
CA MET A 86 6.96 20.40 -12.23
C MET A 86 5.94 19.77 -13.22
N PRO A 87 5.59 20.43 -14.34
CA PRO A 87 4.55 19.94 -15.22
C PRO A 87 4.99 18.63 -15.89
N ASN A 88 4.18 17.58 -15.72
CA ASN A 88 4.35 16.20 -16.23
C ASN A 88 5.15 15.21 -15.36
N HIS A 89 5.43 15.51 -14.09
CA HIS A 89 6.37 14.69 -13.28
C HIS A 89 5.76 13.92 -12.11
N GLY A 90 4.43 13.72 -12.09
CA GLY A 90 3.77 12.71 -11.24
C GLY A 90 3.81 12.93 -9.72
N ILE A 91 4.29 14.07 -9.22
CA ILE A 91 4.23 14.42 -7.80
C ILE A 91 2.91 15.14 -7.52
N ASP A 92 1.91 14.40 -7.06
CA ASP A 92 0.62 14.93 -6.62
C ASP A 92 0.73 15.38 -5.16
N ILE A 93 0.90 16.69 -4.93
CA ILE A 93 0.93 17.27 -3.59
C ILE A 93 -0.47 17.74 -3.26
N ASP A 94 -1.19 16.92 -2.50
CA ASP A 94 -2.48 17.29 -1.93
C ASP A 94 -2.26 18.30 -0.78
N PRO A 95 -2.68 19.57 -0.92
CA PRO A 95 -2.53 20.56 0.14
C PRO A 95 -3.30 20.19 1.41
N GLU A 96 -4.36 19.38 1.32
CA GLU A 96 -5.17 18.93 2.46
C GLU A 96 -4.51 17.79 3.25
N ASP A 97 -3.53 17.10 2.64
CA ASP A 97 -2.73 16.01 3.22
C ASP A 97 -1.23 16.35 3.28
N THR A 98 -0.93 17.65 3.46
CA THR A 98 0.43 18.17 3.60
C THR A 98 0.67 18.78 4.97
N SER A 99 1.72 18.32 5.65
CA SER A 99 2.29 18.94 6.85
C SER A 99 3.35 19.96 6.51
N LEU A 100 3.36 21.08 7.23
CA LEU A 100 4.35 22.14 7.09
C LEU A 100 5.19 22.26 8.37
N LEU A 101 6.48 22.00 8.28
CA LEU A 101 7.45 22.11 9.37
C LEU A 101 8.39 23.31 9.14
N ALA A 102 8.14 24.40 9.85
CA ALA A 102 8.96 25.60 9.83
C ALA A 102 10.18 25.44 10.76
N LEU A 103 11.39 25.47 10.23
CA LEU A 103 12.62 25.34 11.02
C LEU A 103 12.88 26.55 11.93
N SER A 104 12.22 27.68 11.69
CA SER A 104 12.21 28.84 12.59
C SER A 104 11.50 28.55 13.92
N ASP A 105 10.60 27.55 13.97
CA ASP A 105 9.99 27.09 15.22
C ASP A 105 10.86 25.97 15.84
N PRO A 106 11.40 26.13 17.06
CA PRO A 106 12.28 25.14 17.67
C PRO A 106 11.67 23.74 17.83
N LYS A 107 10.34 23.63 18.04
CA LYS A 107 9.66 22.34 18.17
C LYS A 107 9.54 21.66 16.81
N GLN A 108 9.19 22.41 15.77
CA GLN A 108 9.09 21.88 14.41
C GLN A 108 10.48 21.57 13.82
N ALA A 109 11.50 22.36 14.17
CA ALA A 109 12.90 22.07 13.86
C ALA A 109 13.38 20.75 14.50
N SER A 110 13.05 20.54 15.78
CA SER A 110 13.34 19.27 16.45
C SER A 110 12.59 18.10 15.81
N CYS A 111 11.37 18.32 15.34
CA CYS A 111 10.58 17.33 14.62
C CYS A 111 11.21 16.97 13.27
N ALA A 112 11.53 17.97 12.45
CA ALA A 112 12.18 17.78 11.15
C ALA A 112 13.48 16.98 11.29
N LYS A 113 14.31 17.29 12.29
CA LYS A 113 15.55 16.56 12.57
C LYS A 113 15.34 15.08 12.91
N SER A 114 14.18 14.72 13.47
CA SER A 114 13.86 13.35 13.88
C SER A 114 13.42 12.43 12.73
N ILE A 115 13.19 12.98 11.54
CA ILE A 115 12.77 12.20 10.36
C ILE A 115 13.89 11.23 9.96
N LYS A 116 13.59 9.93 10.03
CA LYS A 116 14.48 8.83 9.61
C LYS A 116 13.92 8.04 8.43
N ASP A 117 12.60 7.97 8.32
CA ASP A 117 11.87 7.25 7.28
C ASP A 117 10.85 8.18 6.62
N ILE A 118 10.62 7.98 5.32
CA ILE A 118 9.66 8.77 4.52
C ILE A 118 8.59 7.82 3.99
N ALA A 119 7.37 8.00 4.51
CA ALA A 119 6.18 7.22 4.16
C ALA A 119 5.75 7.38 2.70
N ASP A 120 5.64 8.63 2.21
CA ASP A 120 5.12 8.92 0.87
C ASP A 120 5.85 10.09 0.15
N THR A 121 5.85 11.32 0.67
CA THR A 121 6.69 12.39 0.08
C THR A 121 7.29 13.31 1.14
N LEU A 122 8.61 13.50 1.10
CA LEU A 122 9.30 14.56 1.85
C LEU A 122 9.73 15.65 0.89
N VAL A 123 9.30 16.88 1.15
CA VAL A 123 9.74 18.08 0.43
C VAL A 123 10.65 18.88 1.33
N ILE A 124 11.89 19.10 0.90
CA ILE A 124 12.79 20.10 1.47
C ILE A 124 12.64 21.35 0.62
N TRP A 125 11.99 22.36 1.19
CA TRP A 125 11.74 23.64 0.54
C TRP A 125 12.83 24.63 0.92
N GLU A 126 13.59 25.05 -0.06
CA GLU A 126 14.66 26.03 0.04
C GLU A 126 14.13 27.40 -0.44
N ASP A 127 14.27 28.44 0.38
CA ASP A 127 13.85 29.80 0.05
C ASP A 127 14.97 30.85 0.17
N GLY A 128 16.23 30.47 0.07
CA GLY A 128 17.44 31.26 0.31
C GLY A 128 17.92 31.26 1.76
N ASN A 129 17.07 30.89 2.73
CA ASN A 129 17.42 30.99 4.16
C ASN A 129 17.73 29.63 4.81
N LEU A 130 17.53 28.52 4.08
CA LEU A 130 17.71 27.17 4.62
C LEU A 130 19.11 26.90 5.20
N PRO A 131 20.22 27.45 4.66
CA PRO A 131 21.55 27.31 5.28
C PRO A 131 21.61 27.74 6.75
N SER A 132 20.80 28.73 7.15
CA SER A 132 20.74 29.19 8.55
C SER A 132 20.13 28.15 9.50
N TYR A 133 19.48 27.13 8.96
CA TYR A 133 18.76 26.09 9.70
C TYR A 133 19.28 24.67 9.39
N GLN A 134 20.45 24.55 8.74
CA GLN A 134 20.98 23.27 8.27
C GLN A 134 21.11 22.22 9.39
N SER A 135 21.44 22.64 10.62
CA SER A 135 21.54 21.73 11.78
C SER A 135 20.22 21.10 12.22
N SER A 136 19.10 21.62 11.71
CA SER A 136 17.74 21.19 12.02
C SER A 136 17.10 20.38 10.89
N LEU A 137 17.83 20.16 9.78
CA LEU A 137 17.38 19.28 8.72
C LEU A 137 17.39 17.81 9.17
N PRO A 138 16.60 16.94 8.52
CA PRO A 138 16.66 15.50 8.74
C PRO A 138 18.07 14.96 8.51
N GLU A 139 18.56 14.13 9.42
CA GLU A 139 19.87 13.48 9.30
C GLU A 139 19.70 11.97 9.42
N GLY A 140 20.54 11.18 8.77
CA GLY A 140 20.57 9.72 8.95
C GLY A 140 19.42 8.96 8.32
N ILE A 141 18.79 9.53 7.28
CA ILE A 141 17.84 8.82 6.43
C ILE A 141 18.63 7.84 5.58
N GLU A 142 18.48 6.53 5.80
CA GLU A 142 19.17 5.50 4.99
C GLU A 142 18.35 5.05 3.77
N SER A 143 17.03 5.05 3.87
CA SER A 143 16.14 4.70 2.76
C SER A 143 14.78 5.37 2.84
N THR A 144 14.08 5.49 1.71
CA THR A 144 12.71 6.04 1.65
C THR A 144 11.74 5.07 0.96
N TYR A 145 10.52 4.95 1.49
CA TYR A 145 9.40 4.30 0.78
C TYR A 145 8.76 5.26 -0.22
N GLY A 146 8.78 6.54 0.13
CA GLY A 146 8.28 7.66 -0.64
C GLY A 146 9.31 8.43 -1.46
N SER A 147 8.86 9.43 -2.21
CA SER A 147 9.72 10.34 -2.99
C SER A 147 10.37 11.41 -2.11
N LEU A 148 11.60 11.78 -2.43
CA LEU A 148 12.31 12.92 -1.84
C LEU A 148 12.38 14.04 -2.87
N VAL A 149 11.87 15.21 -2.50
CA VAL A 149 11.83 16.40 -3.34
C VAL A 149 12.63 17.50 -2.68
N LEU A 150 13.71 17.92 -3.32
CA LEU A 150 14.48 19.09 -2.94
C LEU A 150 14.11 20.21 -3.91
N TYR A 151 13.45 21.25 -3.40
CA TYR A 151 12.91 22.32 -4.23
C TYR A 151 13.42 23.66 -3.74
N GLY A 152 14.05 24.44 -4.62
CA GLY A 152 14.43 25.82 -4.36
C GLY A 152 13.47 26.82 -4.98
N LYS A 153 13.46 28.03 -4.43
CA LYS A 153 12.71 29.15 -5.01
C LYS A 153 13.50 29.76 -6.17
N PRO A 154 12.98 29.77 -7.42
CA PRO A 154 13.72 30.23 -8.59
C PRO A 154 14.13 31.70 -8.52
N GLY A 155 15.25 32.02 -9.16
CA GLY A 155 15.72 33.38 -9.38
C GLY A 155 16.54 33.96 -8.22
N ARG A 156 17.20 33.10 -7.43
CA ARG A 156 18.01 33.52 -6.27
C ARG A 156 19.51 33.57 -6.54
N GLU A 157 19.93 33.36 -7.79
CA GLU A 157 21.28 33.64 -8.34
C GLU A 157 22.44 33.25 -7.38
N GLY A 158 22.44 32.01 -6.89
CA GLY A 158 23.53 31.48 -6.06
C GLY A 158 23.36 31.66 -4.55
N GLN A 159 22.18 32.09 -4.07
CA GLN A 159 21.84 32.08 -2.65
C GLN A 159 21.02 30.82 -2.31
N GLY A 160 21.36 30.17 -1.20
CA GLY A 160 20.61 29.02 -0.68
C GLY A 160 21.49 27.82 -0.33
N LEU A 161 20.93 26.63 -0.41
CA LEU A 161 21.57 25.38 0.00
C LEU A 161 22.74 24.99 -0.93
N GLU A 162 23.97 25.01 -0.41
CA GLU A 162 25.19 24.68 -1.17
C GLU A 162 25.61 23.21 -1.06
N SER A 163 25.05 22.43 -0.13
CA SER A 163 25.43 21.05 0.13
C SER A 163 24.28 20.19 0.63
N LEU A 164 24.24 18.93 0.22
CA LEU A 164 23.26 17.93 0.63
C LEU A 164 23.75 17.02 1.77
N GLY A 165 24.78 17.42 2.53
CA GLY A 165 25.45 16.55 3.52
C GLY A 165 24.54 15.91 4.58
N PHE A 166 23.37 16.49 4.84
CA PHE A 166 22.35 15.91 5.73
C PHE A 166 21.75 14.59 5.19
N LEU A 167 21.85 14.34 3.89
CA LEU A 167 21.44 13.09 3.22
C LEU A 167 22.56 12.06 3.12
N SER A 168 23.72 12.26 3.75
CA SER A 168 24.90 11.40 3.58
C SER A 168 24.71 9.92 3.94
N ALA A 169 23.67 9.57 4.69
CA ALA A 169 23.32 8.19 5.00
C ALA A 169 22.46 7.51 3.92
N LEU A 170 21.90 8.27 2.98
CA LEU A 170 20.89 7.81 2.04
C LEU A 170 21.48 6.83 1.04
N LYS A 171 20.97 5.60 1.05
CA LYS A 171 21.36 4.52 0.14
C LYS A 171 20.31 4.25 -0.93
N ARG A 172 19.02 4.42 -0.61
CA ARG A 172 17.92 4.06 -1.51
C ARG A 172 16.75 5.03 -1.42
N VAL A 173 16.13 5.36 -2.54
CA VAL A 173 14.98 6.27 -2.56
C VAL A 173 13.97 5.84 -3.62
N ARG A 174 12.67 6.04 -3.38
CA ARG A 174 11.64 5.75 -4.40
C ARG A 174 11.81 6.65 -5.61
N GLY A 175 11.77 7.95 -5.42
CA GLY A 175 12.01 8.94 -6.46
C GLY A 175 12.81 10.09 -5.86
N LEU A 176 13.68 10.70 -6.65
CA LEU A 176 14.49 11.83 -6.21
C LEU A 176 14.35 12.98 -7.20
N SER A 177 13.84 14.11 -6.72
CA SER A 177 13.74 15.34 -7.50
C SER A 177 14.62 16.41 -6.87
N VAL A 178 15.53 16.98 -7.64
CA VAL A 178 16.41 18.09 -7.26
C VAL A 178 16.13 19.24 -8.23
N TYR A 179 15.47 20.29 -7.73
CA TYR A 179 14.87 21.32 -8.57
C TYR A 179 15.16 22.73 -8.03
N ASP A 180 15.55 23.67 -8.91
CA ASP A 180 15.76 25.09 -8.59
C ASP A 180 16.71 25.37 -7.39
N LEU A 181 17.63 24.46 -7.07
CA LEU A 181 18.63 24.71 -6.02
C LEU A 181 19.79 25.54 -6.59
N ASP A 182 19.54 26.83 -6.78
CA ASP A 182 20.42 27.78 -7.47
C ASP A 182 21.82 27.96 -6.86
N ALA A 183 22.04 27.56 -5.60
CA ALA A 183 23.36 27.61 -4.95
C ALA A 183 24.16 26.30 -5.05
N LEU A 184 23.49 25.19 -5.42
CA LEU A 184 24.06 23.86 -5.40
C LEU A 184 25.01 23.66 -6.61
N GLN A 185 26.28 23.32 -6.34
CA GLN A 185 27.31 23.18 -7.38
C GLN A 185 27.62 21.72 -7.75
N ASP A 186 27.38 20.79 -6.84
CA ASP A 186 27.46 19.33 -7.01
C ASP A 186 26.41 18.65 -6.09
N LEU A 187 26.30 17.33 -6.13
CA LEU A 187 25.32 16.56 -5.33
C LEU A 187 25.95 15.87 -4.12
N LYS A 188 27.11 16.36 -3.63
CA LYS A 188 27.78 15.77 -2.47
C LYS A 188 26.88 15.80 -1.24
N GLY A 189 26.94 14.71 -0.49
CA GLY A 189 25.94 14.35 0.49
C GLY A 189 24.99 13.25 0.00
N LEU A 190 25.02 12.88 -1.28
CA LEU A 190 24.34 11.67 -1.78
C LEU A 190 25.30 10.50 -2.03
N ASP A 191 26.55 10.59 -1.54
CA ASP A 191 27.67 9.74 -1.97
C ASP A 191 27.45 8.23 -1.70
N ASN A 192 26.49 7.88 -0.84
CA ASN A 192 26.10 6.50 -0.53
C ASN A 192 24.85 6.02 -1.29
N LEU A 193 24.24 6.87 -2.13
CA LEU A 193 23.02 6.55 -2.85
C LEU A 193 23.31 5.50 -3.92
N GLU A 194 22.82 4.29 -3.72
CA GLU A 194 23.00 3.14 -4.60
C GLU A 194 21.88 3.02 -5.64
N MET A 195 20.65 3.41 -5.29
CA MET A 195 19.47 3.13 -6.10
C MET A 195 18.36 4.19 -5.98
N VAL A 196 17.80 4.57 -7.12
CA VAL A 196 16.50 5.25 -7.25
C VAL A 196 15.53 4.28 -7.92
N SER A 197 14.47 3.84 -7.24
CA SER A 197 13.58 2.79 -7.79
C SER A 197 12.56 3.28 -8.81
N GLY A 198 12.28 4.58 -8.82
CA GLY A 198 11.44 5.31 -9.76
C GLY A 198 12.27 6.38 -10.46
N ASP A 199 11.75 7.61 -10.55
CA ASP A 199 12.37 8.66 -11.35
C ASP A 199 13.47 9.41 -10.59
N LEU A 200 14.55 9.73 -11.31
CA LEU A 200 15.58 10.68 -10.89
C LEU A 200 15.49 11.92 -11.77
N ILE A 201 15.08 13.04 -11.16
CA ILE A 201 14.86 14.32 -11.83
C ILE A 201 15.82 15.34 -11.26
N ILE A 202 16.67 15.91 -12.11
CA ILE A 202 17.61 16.98 -11.74
C ILE A 202 17.39 18.12 -12.73
N SER A 203 16.68 19.17 -12.32
CA SER A 203 16.27 20.21 -13.27
C SER A 203 16.37 21.64 -12.72
N GLU A 204 16.62 22.60 -13.60
CA GLU A 204 16.69 24.03 -13.29
C GLU A 204 17.73 24.39 -12.20
N ASN A 205 18.73 23.56 -11.93
CA ASN A 205 19.77 23.88 -10.97
C ASN A 205 20.85 24.72 -11.66
N MET A 206 20.66 26.04 -11.68
CA MET A 206 21.45 26.95 -12.53
C MET A 206 22.95 26.92 -12.24
N MET A 207 23.39 26.63 -11.02
CA MET A 207 24.81 26.61 -10.63
C MET A 207 25.43 25.21 -10.59
N LEU A 208 24.65 24.15 -10.83
CA LEU A 208 25.13 22.77 -10.80
C LEU A 208 26.14 22.54 -11.90
N ARG A 209 27.37 22.12 -11.56
CA ARG A 209 28.49 21.97 -12.50
C ARG A 209 28.79 20.53 -12.88
N ASN A 210 28.49 19.59 -11.99
CA ASN A 210 28.69 18.16 -12.12
C ASN A 210 27.70 17.42 -11.19
N LEU A 211 27.73 16.09 -11.19
CA LEU A 211 26.85 15.22 -10.40
C LEU A 211 27.63 14.45 -9.33
N ASN A 212 28.83 14.91 -8.96
CA ASN A 212 29.62 14.28 -7.90
C ASN A 212 28.77 14.20 -6.62
N GLY A 213 28.90 13.11 -5.90
CA GLY A 213 27.92 12.67 -4.90
C GLY A 213 27.00 11.54 -5.40
N LEU A 214 26.98 11.20 -6.69
CA LEU A 214 26.22 10.04 -7.20
C LEU A 214 27.10 8.84 -7.58
N GLU A 215 28.36 8.79 -7.16
CA GLU A 215 29.36 7.83 -7.65
C GLU A 215 28.97 6.37 -7.38
N GLN A 216 28.18 6.11 -6.33
CA GLN A 216 27.68 4.79 -5.97
C GLN A 216 26.33 4.44 -6.62
N LEU A 217 25.70 5.38 -7.33
CA LEU A 217 24.39 5.16 -7.94
C LEU A 217 24.52 4.16 -9.09
N GLN A 218 23.89 3.00 -8.94
CA GLN A 218 23.97 1.91 -9.91
C GLN A 218 22.74 1.82 -10.81
N ARG A 219 21.58 2.29 -10.35
CA ARG A 219 20.30 2.13 -11.05
C ARG A 219 19.32 3.28 -10.83
N VAL A 220 18.64 3.65 -11.91
CA VAL A 220 17.38 4.43 -11.91
C VAL A 220 16.29 3.54 -12.51
N GLY A 221 15.23 3.26 -11.74
CA GLY A 221 14.18 2.32 -12.14
C GLY A 221 13.14 2.91 -13.09
N GLY A 222 12.88 4.20 -12.99
CA GLY A 222 12.04 4.97 -13.91
C GLY A 222 12.88 5.85 -14.84
N ASP A 223 12.44 7.08 -15.03
CA ASP A 223 13.08 8.05 -15.92
C ASP A 223 14.29 8.72 -15.26
N LEU A 224 15.37 8.90 -16.03
CA LEU A 224 16.45 9.82 -15.69
C LEU A 224 16.26 11.11 -16.50
N ILE A 225 15.87 12.18 -15.82
CA ILE A 225 15.58 13.47 -16.44
C ILE A 225 16.55 14.52 -15.93
N MET A 226 17.29 15.11 -16.86
CA MET A 226 18.19 16.23 -16.61
C MET A 226 17.86 17.40 -17.54
N ASN A 227 17.14 18.39 -17.02
CA ASN A 227 16.65 19.52 -17.81
C ASN A 227 17.15 20.87 -17.32
N SER A 228 17.53 21.76 -18.24
CA SER A 228 17.84 23.17 -17.94
C SER A 228 18.95 23.43 -16.90
N ASN A 229 19.88 22.50 -16.66
CA ASN A 229 21.01 22.74 -15.75
C ASN A 229 22.12 23.47 -16.54
N MET A 230 21.96 24.77 -16.74
CA MET A 230 22.73 25.56 -17.71
C MET A 230 24.25 25.58 -17.49
N ASN A 231 24.72 25.44 -16.24
CA ASN A 231 26.15 25.35 -15.91
C ASN A 231 26.69 23.92 -15.76
N LEU A 232 25.88 22.88 -16.03
CA LEU A 232 26.31 21.49 -15.94
C LEU A 232 27.33 21.23 -17.05
N LYS A 233 28.58 20.94 -16.68
CA LYS A 233 29.70 20.75 -17.62
C LYS A 233 29.97 19.29 -17.92
N THR A 234 29.68 18.42 -16.96
CA THR A 234 29.99 17.00 -16.97
C THR A 234 28.92 16.24 -16.19
N VAL A 235 28.75 14.96 -16.50
CA VAL A 235 27.96 14.01 -15.72
C VAL A 235 28.84 13.13 -14.82
N ASP A 236 30.06 13.61 -14.51
CA ASP A 236 30.89 13.03 -13.44
C ASP A 236 30.05 12.91 -12.17
N GLY A 237 30.11 11.74 -11.54
CA GLY A 237 29.16 11.26 -10.54
C GLY A 237 28.38 10.05 -11.04
N LEU A 238 28.04 9.95 -12.33
CA LEU A 238 27.29 8.82 -12.88
C LEU A 238 28.15 7.66 -13.38
N GLN A 239 29.41 7.55 -12.95
CA GLN A 239 30.32 6.50 -13.45
C GLN A 239 29.88 5.10 -13.03
N GLY A 240 29.16 4.97 -11.90
CA GLY A 240 28.60 3.71 -11.40
C GLY A 240 27.27 3.30 -12.06
N LEU A 241 26.58 4.21 -12.76
CA LEU A 241 25.23 3.98 -13.24
C LEU A 241 25.23 2.95 -14.37
N THR A 242 24.50 1.85 -14.19
CA THR A 242 24.48 0.72 -15.14
C THR A 242 23.22 0.66 -15.99
N SER A 243 22.08 1.12 -15.48
CA SER A 243 20.79 1.00 -16.16
C SER A 243 19.82 2.13 -15.81
N ILE A 244 19.04 2.54 -16.80
CA ILE A 244 17.88 3.45 -16.69
C ILE A 244 16.66 2.68 -17.21
N GLY A 245 15.65 2.45 -16.37
CA GLY A 245 14.48 1.63 -16.74
C GLY A 245 13.50 2.34 -17.68
N GLY A 246 13.39 3.66 -17.57
CA GLY A 246 12.51 4.48 -18.39
C GLY A 246 13.22 5.23 -19.51
N GLN A 247 12.83 6.49 -19.70
CA GLN A 247 13.45 7.42 -20.60
C GLN A 247 14.72 8.02 -19.99
N PHE A 248 15.75 8.19 -20.82
CA PHE A 248 16.85 9.10 -20.53
C PHE A 248 16.63 10.42 -21.29
N LEU A 249 16.21 11.47 -20.58
CA LEU A 249 15.97 12.79 -21.14
C LEU A 249 17.05 13.76 -20.67
N LEU A 250 17.84 14.26 -21.60
CA LEU A 250 18.88 15.26 -21.35
C LEU A 250 18.63 16.46 -22.26
N LYS A 251 18.09 17.54 -21.67
CA LYS A 251 17.59 18.69 -22.42
C LYS A 251 18.09 20.00 -21.82
N GLY A 252 18.53 20.94 -22.65
CA GLY A 252 18.78 22.32 -22.18
C GLY A 252 19.99 22.48 -21.25
N ASN A 253 20.97 21.56 -21.25
CA ASN A 253 22.17 21.67 -20.42
C ASN A 253 23.30 22.30 -21.24
N GLY A 254 23.25 23.63 -21.38
CA GLY A 254 24.02 24.39 -22.38
C GLY A 254 25.56 24.33 -22.28
N GLN A 255 26.12 23.82 -21.18
CA GLN A 255 27.57 23.61 -21.02
C GLN A 255 28.02 22.15 -21.10
N LEU A 256 27.09 21.20 -21.16
CA LEU A 256 27.40 19.77 -21.14
C LEU A 256 27.81 19.30 -22.54
N ARG A 257 29.03 18.77 -22.66
CA ARG A 257 29.63 18.44 -23.97
C ARG A 257 29.77 16.96 -24.26
N THR A 258 29.79 16.11 -23.24
CA THR A 258 30.00 14.67 -23.37
C THR A 258 29.33 13.89 -22.24
N LEU A 259 29.07 12.60 -22.50
CA LEU A 259 28.58 11.61 -21.54
C LEU A 259 29.63 10.55 -21.20
N ASP A 260 30.91 10.78 -21.57
CA ASP A 260 31.99 9.79 -21.40
C ASP A 260 32.17 9.30 -19.96
N ALA A 261 31.75 10.09 -18.97
CA ALA A 261 31.79 9.69 -17.57
C ALA A 261 30.85 8.50 -17.25
N MET A 262 29.76 8.30 -18.00
CA MET A 262 28.80 7.19 -17.81
C MET A 262 29.36 5.85 -18.33
N THR A 263 30.56 5.49 -17.89
CA THR A 263 31.35 4.36 -18.40
C THR A 263 30.72 2.99 -18.13
N SER A 264 29.90 2.89 -17.08
CA SER A 264 29.24 1.63 -16.68
C SER A 264 27.85 1.47 -17.29
N LEU A 265 27.31 2.48 -17.97
CA LEU A 265 25.96 2.48 -18.50
C LEU A 265 25.86 1.45 -19.62
N LYS A 266 24.84 0.57 -19.53
CA LYS A 266 24.64 -0.51 -20.50
C LYS A 266 23.31 -0.42 -21.21
N TYR A 267 22.29 0.13 -20.57
CA TYR A 267 20.91 0.02 -21.05
C TYR A 267 20.02 1.20 -20.63
N ILE A 268 19.14 1.59 -21.54
CA ILE A 268 18.06 2.56 -21.38
C ILE A 268 16.76 1.94 -21.92
N GLY A 269 15.74 1.83 -21.07
CA GLY A 269 14.57 0.99 -21.36
C GLY A 269 13.56 1.51 -22.36
N GLN A 270 13.41 2.82 -22.49
CA GLN A 270 12.47 3.38 -23.45
C GLN A 270 13.17 4.13 -24.57
N SER A 271 13.61 5.35 -24.29
CA SER A 271 14.22 6.22 -25.30
C SER A 271 15.32 7.05 -24.68
N ALA A 272 16.27 7.47 -25.51
CA ALA A 272 17.28 8.45 -25.14
C ALA A 272 17.07 9.71 -25.99
N THR A 273 16.72 10.82 -25.34
CA THR A 273 16.50 12.11 -25.99
C THR A 273 17.54 13.10 -25.51
N LEU A 274 18.51 13.44 -26.37
CA LEU A 274 19.62 14.34 -26.08
C LEU A 274 19.48 15.59 -26.95
N ILE A 275 18.89 16.67 -26.42
CA ILE A 275 18.57 17.87 -27.23
C ILE A 275 19.00 19.16 -26.54
N ASN A 276 19.44 20.16 -27.31
CA ASN A 276 19.81 21.48 -26.79
C ASN A 276 20.82 21.46 -25.62
N ASN A 277 21.84 20.60 -25.71
CA ASN A 277 22.95 20.57 -24.76
C ASN A 277 24.17 21.30 -25.35
N GLY A 278 25.22 21.51 -24.54
CA GLY A 278 26.44 22.23 -24.96
C GLY A 278 27.21 21.59 -26.13
N ASN A 279 26.87 20.36 -26.50
CA ASN A 279 27.26 19.73 -27.75
C ASN A 279 26.00 19.25 -28.49
N HIS A 280 25.83 19.70 -29.74
CA HIS A 280 24.69 19.33 -30.59
C HIS A 280 24.79 17.89 -31.11
N ASP A 281 25.99 17.31 -31.17
CA ASP A 281 26.26 15.95 -31.65
C ASP A 281 26.52 14.97 -30.49
N MET A 282 25.93 15.22 -29.32
CA MET A 282 26.16 14.39 -28.15
C MET A 282 25.64 12.97 -28.38
N LEU A 283 26.51 11.99 -28.16
CA LEU A 283 26.21 10.56 -28.31
C LEU A 283 26.21 9.88 -26.95
N LEU A 284 25.44 8.80 -26.84
CA LEU A 284 25.53 7.88 -25.71
C LEU A 284 26.91 7.19 -25.69
N PRO A 285 27.35 6.73 -24.50
CA PRO A 285 28.51 5.84 -24.40
C PRO A 285 28.40 4.64 -25.35
N ARG A 286 29.54 4.20 -25.88
CA ARG A 286 29.58 3.07 -26.82
C ARG A 286 29.02 1.81 -26.16
N GLY A 287 28.13 1.12 -26.87
CA GLY A 287 27.58 -0.17 -26.44
C GLY A 287 26.37 -0.07 -25.52
N VAL A 288 25.85 1.14 -25.28
CA VAL A 288 24.56 1.32 -24.58
C VAL A 288 23.42 0.89 -25.51
N ALA A 289 22.60 -0.05 -25.05
CA ALA A 289 21.39 -0.47 -25.72
C ALA A 289 20.22 0.47 -25.35
N VAL A 290 19.39 0.83 -26.33
CA VAL A 290 18.24 1.74 -26.14
C VAL A 290 16.99 1.11 -26.72
N GLY A 291 15.90 1.14 -25.95
CA GLY A 291 14.60 0.65 -26.37
C GLY A 291 14.16 -0.60 -25.63
N PRO A 292 12.89 -0.99 -25.79
CA PRO A 292 12.28 -2.10 -25.05
C PRO A 292 13.02 -3.44 -25.27
N ASP A 293 13.63 -3.63 -26.44
CA ASP A 293 14.37 -4.85 -26.80
C ASP A 293 15.87 -4.81 -26.44
N GLY A 294 16.41 -3.66 -26.04
CA GLY A 294 17.83 -3.50 -25.72
C GLY A 294 18.28 -4.35 -24.51
N GLU A 295 17.34 -4.63 -23.61
CA GLU A 295 17.53 -5.49 -22.44
C GLU A 295 17.68 -6.98 -22.84
N ALA A 296 16.89 -7.43 -23.82
CA ALA A 296 16.93 -8.79 -24.34
C ALA A 296 18.23 -9.08 -25.12
N GLU A 297 18.77 -8.09 -25.84
CA GLU A 297 20.03 -8.25 -26.60
C GLU A 297 21.25 -8.42 -25.69
N VAL A 298 21.29 -7.72 -24.54
CA VAL A 298 22.35 -7.85 -23.54
C VAL A 298 22.19 -9.14 -22.72
N ALA A 299 20.96 -9.54 -22.39
CA ALA A 299 20.67 -10.82 -21.75
C ALA A 299 21.00 -12.02 -22.65
N ALA A 300 20.70 -11.95 -23.95
CA ALA A 300 21.02 -12.98 -24.94
C ALA A 300 22.54 -13.14 -25.15
N ARG A 301 23.32 -12.05 -25.07
CA ARG A 301 24.79 -12.10 -25.11
C ARG A 301 25.43 -12.77 -23.88
N ARG A 302 24.71 -12.90 -22.76
CA ARG A 302 25.15 -13.60 -21.53
C ARG A 302 24.56 -15.00 -21.38
N ALA A 303 23.43 -15.30 -22.02
CA ALA A 303 22.87 -16.66 -22.09
C ALA A 303 23.84 -17.68 -22.73
N SER A 304 24.88 -17.20 -23.43
CA SER A 304 25.98 -17.99 -23.98
C SER A 304 27.06 -18.39 -22.94
N GLU A 305 27.05 -17.85 -21.71
CA GLU A 305 28.09 -18.11 -20.69
C GLU A 305 27.78 -19.27 -19.73
N GLY A 306 26.62 -19.93 -19.85
CA GLY A 306 26.28 -21.13 -19.06
C GLY A 306 25.96 -20.87 -17.57
N PRO A 307 25.28 -21.80 -16.88
CA PRO A 307 24.70 -21.53 -15.56
C PRO A 307 25.69 -21.83 -14.41
N GLY A 308 26.21 -20.77 -13.78
CA GLY A 308 26.82 -20.82 -12.44
C GLY A 308 25.77 -20.61 -11.33
N GLY A 309 26.05 -21.10 -10.12
CA GLY A 309 25.11 -21.22 -8.99
C GLY A 309 24.33 -19.95 -8.59
N TYR A 310 23.10 -20.17 -8.08
CA TYR A 310 22.08 -19.15 -7.80
C TYR A 310 22.17 -18.56 -6.38
N ASP A 311 23.35 -18.12 -5.96
CA ASP A 311 23.56 -17.45 -4.67
C ASP A 311 23.42 -15.92 -4.86
N GLY A 312 22.34 -15.33 -4.33
CA GLY A 312 22.01 -13.90 -4.44
C GLY A 312 21.22 -13.48 -5.70
N ALA A 313 20.72 -14.44 -6.48
CA ALA A 313 20.04 -14.20 -7.77
C ALA A 313 18.49 -14.14 -7.67
N VAL A 314 17.84 -13.48 -8.62
CA VAL A 314 16.40 -13.60 -8.90
C VAL A 314 16.21 -14.60 -10.03
N LEU A 315 15.70 -15.79 -9.71
CA LEU A 315 15.38 -16.81 -10.70
C LEU A 315 13.98 -16.57 -11.27
N ILE A 316 13.90 -16.20 -12.54
CA ILE A 316 12.66 -15.98 -13.28
C ILE A 316 12.35 -17.22 -14.11
N ILE A 317 11.21 -17.84 -13.85
CA ILE A 317 10.69 -18.99 -14.56
C ILE A 317 9.57 -18.55 -15.46
N TYR A 318 9.60 -18.98 -16.72
CA TYR A 318 8.71 -18.51 -17.76
C TYR A 318 8.23 -19.66 -18.66
N GLY A 319 7.13 -19.46 -19.37
CA GLY A 319 6.52 -20.46 -20.24
C GLY A 319 7.16 -20.57 -21.64
N ASP A 320 6.39 -21.04 -22.61
CA ASP A 320 6.82 -21.27 -23.98
C ASP A 320 6.90 -19.98 -24.84
N ALA A 321 6.35 -18.85 -24.38
CA ALA A 321 6.43 -17.58 -25.11
C ALA A 321 7.85 -16.97 -25.14
N GLY A 322 8.75 -17.45 -24.28
CA GLY A 322 10.10 -16.91 -24.12
C GLY A 322 10.27 -16.12 -22.81
N PRO A 323 11.52 -15.74 -22.47
CA PRO A 323 11.80 -15.02 -21.22
C PRO A 323 11.16 -13.62 -21.25
N PRO A 324 10.52 -13.17 -20.16
CA PRO A 324 9.98 -11.82 -20.08
C PRO A 324 11.09 -10.77 -19.93
N SER A 325 10.77 -9.49 -20.18
CA SER A 325 11.66 -8.40 -19.80
C SER A 325 11.70 -8.24 -18.27
N ILE A 326 12.84 -7.81 -17.72
CA ILE A 326 12.96 -7.58 -16.28
C ILE A 326 12.08 -6.40 -15.86
N THR A 327 11.92 -5.42 -16.74
CA THR A 327 11.05 -4.27 -16.54
C THR A 327 9.58 -4.68 -16.39
N ASP A 328 9.09 -5.61 -17.21
CA ASP A 328 7.71 -6.13 -17.09
C ASP A 328 7.52 -6.90 -15.78
N VAL A 329 8.48 -7.75 -15.42
CA VAL A 329 8.43 -8.52 -14.17
C VAL A 329 8.44 -7.58 -12.96
N SER A 330 9.34 -6.58 -12.98
CA SER A 330 9.48 -5.61 -11.90
C SER A 330 8.22 -4.76 -11.78
N SER A 331 7.80 -4.09 -12.86
CA SER A 331 6.61 -3.22 -12.85
C SER A 331 5.35 -3.97 -12.45
N THR A 332 5.15 -5.20 -12.94
CA THR A 332 4.01 -6.04 -12.55
C THR A 332 4.03 -6.44 -11.08
N ALA A 333 5.21 -6.70 -10.49
CA ALA A 333 5.29 -6.98 -9.05
C ALA A 333 4.87 -5.77 -8.18
N PHE A 334 5.02 -4.54 -8.71
CA PHE A 334 4.70 -3.29 -8.02
C PHE A 334 3.30 -2.73 -8.28
N THR A 335 2.57 -3.24 -9.28
CA THR A 335 1.23 -2.73 -9.64
C THR A 335 0.14 -3.24 -8.72
N TYR A 336 0.38 -4.33 -8.00
CA TYR A 336 -0.58 -4.92 -7.09
C TYR A 336 -0.63 -4.16 -5.76
N MET A 337 -1.80 -4.21 -5.12
CA MET A 337 -2.00 -3.64 -3.79
C MET A 337 -2.35 -4.75 -2.79
N PRO A 338 -1.49 -5.00 -1.78
CA PRO A 338 -0.23 -4.32 -1.50
C PRO A 338 0.83 -4.71 -2.54
N PRO A 339 1.83 -3.86 -2.78
CA PRO A 339 2.94 -4.22 -3.63
C PRO A 339 3.60 -5.47 -3.04
N LEU A 340 4.01 -6.38 -3.91
CA LEU A 340 4.70 -7.58 -3.47
C LEU A 340 6.02 -7.19 -2.79
N PRO A 341 6.50 -8.01 -1.82
CA PRO A 341 7.69 -7.71 -1.04
C PRO A 341 8.84 -7.27 -1.95
N ASN A 342 9.50 -6.16 -1.62
CA ASN A 342 10.47 -5.51 -2.49
C ASN A 342 11.72 -6.39 -2.67
N PHE A 343 11.98 -6.88 -3.89
CA PHE A 343 13.27 -7.51 -4.24
C PHE A 343 13.77 -6.92 -5.56
N ASP A 344 15.02 -6.48 -5.55
CA ASP A 344 15.62 -5.78 -6.67
C ASP A 344 15.86 -6.79 -7.81
N ILE A 345 15.07 -6.74 -8.88
CA ILE A 345 15.29 -7.56 -10.08
C ILE A 345 16.11 -6.73 -11.05
N THR A 346 17.37 -7.07 -11.21
CA THR A 346 18.32 -6.37 -12.08
C THR A 346 18.85 -7.30 -13.16
N PRO A 347 19.33 -6.79 -14.30
CA PRO A 347 20.04 -7.61 -15.29
C PRO A 347 21.25 -8.36 -14.72
N GLN A 348 21.83 -7.89 -13.61
CA GLN A 348 22.99 -8.47 -12.95
C GLN A 348 22.60 -9.71 -12.12
N ASN A 349 21.46 -9.68 -11.44
CA ASN A 349 21.02 -10.76 -10.55
C ASN A 349 19.90 -11.63 -11.14
N ALA A 350 19.22 -11.21 -12.21
CA ALA A 350 18.20 -12.02 -12.87
C ALA A 350 18.83 -13.21 -13.59
N ARG A 351 18.20 -14.37 -13.44
CA ARG A 351 18.52 -15.61 -14.16
C ARG A 351 17.22 -16.18 -14.70
N PHE A 352 17.23 -16.64 -15.93
CA PHE A 352 16.02 -17.11 -16.61
C PHE A 352 16.07 -18.64 -16.77
N ALA A 353 14.96 -19.30 -16.46
CA ALA A 353 14.80 -20.74 -16.67
C ALA A 353 13.44 -21.03 -17.34
N PRO A 354 13.42 -21.65 -18.54
CA PRO A 354 12.16 -22.04 -19.16
C PRO A 354 11.50 -23.15 -18.35
N SER A 355 10.17 -23.16 -18.33
CA SER A 355 9.39 -24.28 -17.82
C SER A 355 9.74 -25.54 -18.62
N GLY A 356 9.89 -26.69 -17.94
CA GLY A 356 10.35 -27.92 -18.61
C GLY A 356 11.81 -28.29 -18.35
N LYS A 357 12.65 -27.34 -17.93
CA LYS A 357 14.06 -27.62 -17.61
C LYS A 357 14.31 -27.56 -16.11
N ALA A 358 14.90 -28.62 -15.56
CA ALA A 358 15.27 -28.67 -14.16
C ALA A 358 16.24 -27.55 -13.81
N VAL A 359 15.93 -26.80 -12.75
CA VAL A 359 16.82 -25.78 -12.18
C VAL A 359 17.94 -26.48 -11.43
N SER A 360 19.19 -26.05 -11.62
CA SER A 360 20.31 -26.57 -10.81
C SER A 360 20.30 -25.89 -9.43
N THR A 361 20.51 -26.65 -8.36
CA THR A 361 20.62 -26.09 -7.00
C THR A 361 21.89 -26.55 -6.31
N ASN A 362 22.29 -25.80 -5.27
CA ASN A 362 23.31 -26.27 -4.32
C ASN A 362 22.82 -27.53 -3.60
N GLU A 363 23.72 -28.25 -2.92
CA GLU A 363 23.37 -29.45 -2.14
C GLU A 363 22.12 -29.23 -1.28
N GLY A 364 21.12 -30.11 -1.43
CA GLY A 364 19.88 -30.09 -0.62
C GLY A 364 18.66 -29.42 -1.24
N GLY A 365 18.73 -28.87 -2.45
CA GLY A 365 17.56 -28.28 -3.14
C GLY A 365 17.21 -26.86 -2.69
N VAL A 366 18.20 -26.09 -2.21
CA VAL A 366 17.99 -24.74 -1.67
C VAL A 366 18.31 -23.68 -2.72
N ILE A 367 17.40 -22.73 -2.92
CA ILE A 367 17.63 -21.50 -3.70
C ILE A 367 17.92 -20.36 -2.73
N ARG A 368 19.16 -19.84 -2.79
CA ARG A 368 19.60 -18.69 -1.99
C ARG A 368 19.32 -17.39 -2.75
N GLY A 369 18.07 -16.97 -2.77
CA GLY A 369 17.63 -15.81 -3.55
C GLY A 369 16.13 -15.76 -3.72
N HIS A 370 15.67 -15.09 -4.77
CA HIS A 370 14.25 -14.94 -5.08
C HIS A 370 13.86 -15.86 -6.24
N VAL A 371 12.62 -16.32 -6.24
CA VAL A 371 12.01 -17.04 -7.36
C VAL A 371 10.80 -16.25 -7.83
N VAL A 372 10.73 -15.99 -9.13
CA VAL A 372 9.57 -15.39 -9.79
C VAL A 372 9.05 -16.37 -10.83
N ILE A 373 7.78 -16.75 -10.71
CA ILE A 373 7.04 -17.46 -11.74
C ILE A 373 6.30 -16.40 -12.56
N TRP A 374 6.75 -16.21 -13.80
CA TRP A 374 6.09 -15.36 -14.78
C TRP A 374 5.16 -16.21 -15.64
N ASP A 375 3.85 -16.02 -15.46
CA ASP A 375 2.82 -16.76 -16.16
C ASP A 375 2.07 -15.86 -17.16
N ASP A 376 2.54 -15.92 -18.40
CA ASP A 376 2.01 -15.24 -19.58
C ASP A 376 0.88 -16.00 -20.31
N GLY A 377 0.39 -17.11 -19.74
CA GLY A 377 -0.61 -17.96 -20.39
C GLY A 377 -0.05 -19.23 -21.01
N THR A 378 1.24 -19.25 -21.30
CA THR A 378 1.90 -20.43 -21.90
C THR A 378 2.43 -21.41 -20.85
N LEU A 379 2.55 -20.99 -19.59
CA LEU A 379 3.04 -21.83 -18.50
C LEU A 379 1.99 -22.89 -18.08
N GLN A 380 2.25 -24.16 -18.37
CA GLN A 380 1.29 -25.25 -18.07
C GLN A 380 1.61 -26.05 -16.80
N SER A 381 2.89 -26.12 -16.38
CA SER A 381 3.32 -26.93 -15.24
C SER A 381 4.69 -26.50 -14.71
N LEU A 382 4.93 -26.73 -13.41
CA LEU A 382 6.22 -26.55 -12.74
C LEU A 382 6.94 -27.87 -12.42
N SER A 383 6.31 -29.03 -12.69
CA SER A 383 6.73 -30.35 -12.16
C SER A 383 8.06 -30.87 -12.68
N SER A 384 8.56 -30.34 -13.80
CA SER A 384 9.89 -30.66 -14.33
C SER A 384 10.96 -29.64 -13.93
N THR A 385 10.55 -28.45 -13.47
CA THR A 385 11.43 -27.31 -13.19
C THR A 385 11.84 -27.24 -11.73
N LEU A 386 10.87 -27.36 -10.80
CA LEU A 386 11.05 -27.03 -9.37
C LEU A 386 10.83 -28.22 -8.40
N TYR A 387 10.59 -29.44 -8.90
CA TYR A 387 10.19 -30.60 -8.08
C TYR A 387 11.12 -30.98 -6.92
N HIS A 388 12.39 -30.63 -7.01
CA HIS A 388 13.42 -30.96 -6.01
C HIS A 388 13.77 -29.77 -5.10
N ILE A 389 13.15 -28.61 -5.31
CA ILE A 389 13.40 -27.42 -4.50
C ILE A 389 12.72 -27.57 -3.15
N THR A 390 13.49 -27.42 -2.08
CA THR A 390 13.03 -27.62 -0.70
C THR A 390 12.91 -26.32 0.09
N GLU A 391 13.67 -25.29 -0.29
CA GLU A 391 13.66 -23.98 0.37
C GLU A 391 14.01 -22.87 -0.63
N VAL A 392 13.32 -21.74 -0.51
CA VAL A 392 13.69 -20.46 -1.15
C VAL A 392 13.95 -19.45 -0.05
N THR A 393 15.19 -19.02 0.15
CA THR A 393 15.53 -18.15 1.29
C THR A 393 14.95 -16.74 1.15
N GLY A 394 14.73 -16.28 -0.07
CA GLY A 394 14.09 -15.01 -0.39
C GLY A 394 12.62 -15.16 -0.80
N ASN A 395 12.13 -14.21 -1.59
CA ASN A 395 10.71 -14.18 -2.00
C ASN A 395 10.42 -15.21 -3.08
N PHE A 396 9.33 -15.95 -2.91
CA PHE A 396 8.70 -16.75 -3.94
C PHE A 396 7.47 -15.99 -4.44
N VAL A 397 7.48 -15.57 -5.70
CA VAL A 397 6.43 -14.76 -6.29
C VAL A 397 5.88 -15.41 -7.54
N TYR A 398 4.56 -15.55 -7.62
CA TYR A 398 3.83 -15.89 -8.83
C TYR A 398 3.11 -14.66 -9.36
N LEU A 399 3.35 -14.34 -10.63
CA LEU A 399 2.73 -13.26 -11.37
C LEU A 399 1.97 -13.88 -12.56
N GLY A 400 0.64 -13.94 -12.44
CA GLY A 400 -0.25 -14.33 -13.53
C GLY A 400 -1.04 -13.14 -14.06
N GLY A 401 -1.55 -13.24 -15.29
CA GLY A 401 -2.21 -12.14 -15.99
C GLY A 401 -3.29 -11.36 -15.22
N VAL A 402 -3.00 -10.06 -15.04
CA VAL A 402 -3.94 -8.92 -14.93
C VAL A 402 -3.28 -7.72 -15.65
N SER A 403 -3.97 -7.14 -16.63
CA SER A 403 -3.44 -6.16 -17.61
C SER A 403 -2.96 -4.84 -17.00
N ILE A 404 -1.73 -4.44 -17.33
CA ILE A 404 -1.41 -3.10 -17.88
C ILE A 404 -0.71 -3.15 -19.25
N SER A 405 -0.15 -4.30 -19.65
CA SER A 405 0.27 -4.56 -21.03
C SER A 405 -0.70 -5.53 -21.71
N SER A 406 -0.95 -5.31 -23.00
CA SER A 406 -1.90 -6.05 -23.84
C SER A 406 -1.61 -7.56 -23.99
N ASP A 407 -0.48 -8.03 -23.44
CA ASP A 407 0.11 -9.32 -23.78
C ASP A 407 -0.16 -10.40 -22.70
N LEU A 408 -0.58 -10.02 -21.49
CA LEU A 408 -0.92 -10.93 -20.40
C LEU A 408 -2.40 -11.36 -20.39
N ASN A 409 -2.94 -11.71 -21.55
CA ASN A 409 -4.32 -12.18 -21.67
C ASN A 409 -4.43 -13.67 -21.33
N GLN A 410 -4.61 -13.92 -20.02
CA GLN A 410 -4.83 -15.21 -19.32
C GLN A 410 -3.55 -15.88 -18.83
N SER A 411 -3.46 -16.18 -17.52
CA SER A 411 -2.42 -17.05 -16.95
C SER A 411 -2.68 -18.51 -17.38
N GLY A 412 -1.67 -19.36 -17.49
CA GLY A 412 -1.79 -20.74 -17.95
C GLY A 412 -1.92 -21.73 -16.81
N LEU A 413 -1.29 -21.43 -15.67
CA LEU A 413 -1.13 -22.32 -14.54
C LEU A 413 -2.45 -22.48 -13.78
N LYS A 414 -2.77 -23.72 -13.39
CA LYS A 414 -4.02 -24.08 -12.68
C LYS A 414 -3.79 -24.44 -11.20
N ASP A 415 -2.59 -24.87 -10.87
CA ASP A 415 -2.11 -25.31 -9.57
C ASP A 415 -0.57 -25.24 -9.52
N PHE A 416 0.03 -25.51 -8.38
CA PHE A 416 1.49 -25.48 -8.18
C PHE A 416 2.11 -26.88 -8.07
N TRP A 417 1.49 -27.92 -8.63
CA TRP A 417 2.08 -29.27 -8.63
C TRP A 417 3.48 -29.27 -9.21
N GLY A 418 4.43 -29.87 -8.50
CA GLY A 418 5.85 -29.66 -8.73
C GLY A 418 6.56 -28.80 -7.67
N LEU A 419 5.84 -28.24 -6.70
CA LEU A 419 6.43 -27.63 -5.51
C LEU A 419 6.34 -28.53 -4.27
N ASP A 420 6.03 -29.82 -4.46
CA ASP A 420 5.72 -30.74 -3.37
C ASP A 420 6.88 -30.93 -2.37
N SER A 421 8.11 -30.60 -2.76
CA SER A 421 9.27 -30.67 -1.88
C SER A 421 9.49 -29.40 -1.06
N LEU A 422 8.83 -28.28 -1.39
CA LEU A 422 9.05 -26.95 -0.83
C LEU A 422 8.48 -26.86 0.59
N LYS A 423 9.35 -26.52 1.55
CA LYS A 423 9.03 -26.51 2.99
C LYS A 423 9.00 -25.14 3.63
N SER A 424 9.77 -24.19 3.08
CA SER A 424 9.81 -22.82 3.57
C SER A 424 10.18 -21.85 2.45
N VAL A 425 9.69 -20.63 2.59
CA VAL A 425 10.00 -19.50 1.72
C VAL A 425 10.25 -18.25 2.57
N GLY A 426 10.96 -17.26 2.02
CA GLY A 426 11.03 -15.92 2.59
C GLY A 426 9.63 -15.30 2.66
N SER A 427 9.18 -14.70 1.57
CA SER A 427 7.76 -14.29 1.41
C SER A 427 7.10 -15.11 0.31
N LEU A 428 5.79 -15.26 0.36
CA LEU A 428 4.98 -15.94 -0.66
C LEU A 428 3.98 -14.97 -1.28
N GLY A 429 4.21 -14.56 -2.51
CA GLY A 429 3.29 -13.72 -3.28
C GLY A 429 2.62 -14.51 -4.39
N ILE A 430 1.29 -14.54 -4.45
CA ILE A 430 0.52 -15.20 -5.50
C ILE A 430 -0.49 -14.20 -6.01
N VAL A 431 -0.24 -13.65 -7.20
CA VAL A 431 -1.08 -12.56 -7.70
C VAL A 431 -1.45 -12.74 -9.17
N GLY A 432 -2.70 -12.42 -9.50
CA GLY A 432 -3.18 -12.35 -10.88
C GLY A 432 -3.39 -13.71 -11.56
N GLY A 433 -3.50 -14.80 -10.80
CA GLY A 433 -3.76 -16.13 -11.34
C GLY A 433 -5.16 -16.30 -11.93
N SER A 434 -5.39 -15.82 -13.17
CA SER A 434 -6.69 -15.85 -13.82
C SER A 434 -7.20 -17.25 -14.17
N GLN A 435 -6.31 -18.25 -14.30
CA GLN A 435 -6.69 -19.66 -14.44
C GLN A 435 -6.41 -20.51 -13.18
N LEU A 436 -5.77 -19.95 -12.16
CA LEU A 436 -5.38 -20.65 -10.94
C LEU A 436 -6.63 -21.08 -10.16
N LYS A 437 -6.77 -22.38 -9.91
CA LYS A 437 -7.93 -22.99 -9.24
C LYS A 437 -7.63 -23.45 -7.82
N SER A 438 -6.37 -23.80 -7.54
CA SER A 438 -5.91 -24.24 -6.22
C SER A 438 -4.45 -23.85 -6.00
N LEU A 439 -4.00 -23.96 -4.74
CA LEU A 439 -2.59 -23.83 -4.36
C LEU A 439 -1.94 -25.22 -4.16
N GLU A 440 -2.56 -26.28 -4.69
CA GLU A 440 -2.03 -27.64 -4.52
C GLU A 440 -0.61 -27.74 -5.08
N GLY A 441 0.24 -28.51 -4.39
CA GLY A 441 1.68 -28.57 -4.62
C GLY A 441 2.49 -27.77 -3.60
N MET A 442 1.89 -26.83 -2.85
CA MET A 442 2.57 -26.07 -1.79
C MET A 442 2.38 -26.66 -0.37
N LEU A 443 1.85 -27.88 -0.27
CA LEU A 443 1.26 -28.43 0.97
C LEU A 443 2.26 -28.64 2.12
N HIS A 444 3.55 -28.69 1.81
CA HIS A 444 4.60 -28.90 2.81
C HIS A 444 5.21 -27.59 3.32
N ILE A 445 4.77 -26.43 2.84
CA ILE A 445 5.19 -25.14 3.38
C ILE A 445 4.67 -25.03 4.82
N THR A 446 5.59 -25.00 5.77
CA THR A 446 5.28 -24.91 7.21
C THR A 446 5.48 -23.52 7.78
N GLU A 447 6.33 -22.72 7.13
CA GLU A 447 6.71 -21.38 7.55
C GLU A 447 6.87 -20.47 6.33
N VAL A 448 6.25 -19.29 6.39
CA VAL A 448 6.55 -18.14 5.53
C VAL A 448 7.24 -17.11 6.43
N LYS A 449 8.54 -16.89 6.22
CA LYS A 449 9.37 -16.03 7.10
C LYS A 449 9.00 -14.54 7.02
N GLY A 450 8.38 -14.13 5.91
CA GLY A 450 7.94 -12.77 5.60
C GLY A 450 6.43 -12.73 5.41
N SER A 451 5.97 -12.14 4.31
CA SER A 451 4.54 -11.93 4.03
C SER A 451 3.93 -13.02 3.14
N LEU A 452 2.64 -13.31 3.33
CA LEU A 452 1.80 -14.10 2.45
C LEU A 452 0.80 -13.18 1.74
N THR A 453 0.84 -13.12 0.42
CA THR A 453 -0.13 -12.39 -0.41
C THR A 453 -0.81 -13.35 -1.37
N VAL A 454 -2.14 -13.38 -1.36
CA VAL A 454 -2.97 -14.10 -2.35
C VAL A 454 -4.05 -13.17 -2.86
N SER A 455 -3.84 -12.61 -4.05
CA SER A 455 -4.74 -11.57 -4.57
C SER A 455 -5.03 -11.69 -6.06
N PHE A 456 -6.19 -11.18 -6.47
CA PHE A 456 -6.59 -11.13 -7.89
C PHE A 456 -6.54 -12.51 -8.59
N CYS A 457 -6.90 -13.59 -7.87
CA CYS A 457 -7.02 -14.94 -8.40
C CYS A 457 -8.52 -15.29 -8.58
N PRO A 458 -9.17 -14.91 -9.69
CA PRO A 458 -10.64 -14.97 -9.83
C PRO A 458 -11.25 -16.37 -9.83
N ARG A 459 -10.45 -17.44 -9.87
CA ARG A 459 -10.94 -18.83 -9.91
C ARG A 459 -10.60 -19.66 -8.69
N ILE A 460 -9.81 -19.13 -7.76
CA ILE A 460 -9.49 -19.83 -6.54
C ILE A 460 -10.72 -19.85 -5.62
N LYS A 461 -11.08 -21.03 -5.12
CA LYS A 461 -12.25 -21.22 -4.24
C LYS A 461 -11.87 -21.38 -2.76
N SER A 462 -10.63 -21.78 -2.50
CA SER A 462 -10.02 -21.88 -1.18
C SER A 462 -8.50 -21.83 -1.33
N LEU A 463 -7.77 -21.62 -0.23
CA LEU A 463 -6.30 -21.65 -0.20
C LEU A 463 -5.75 -23.08 -0.08
N LYS A 464 -6.56 -24.09 -0.46
CA LYS A 464 -6.22 -25.51 -0.36
C LYS A 464 -4.89 -25.74 -1.07
N GLY A 465 -3.96 -26.33 -0.32
CA GLY A 465 -2.58 -26.52 -0.74
C GLY A 465 -1.55 -25.77 0.11
N LEU A 466 -1.95 -24.87 1.03
CA LEU A 466 -1.04 -24.31 2.06
C LEU A 466 -1.15 -24.98 3.43
N GLY A 467 -2.16 -25.84 3.61
CA GLY A 467 -2.48 -26.51 4.85
C GLY A 467 -2.24 -28.02 4.77
N PRO A 468 -2.29 -28.72 5.91
CA PRO A 468 -2.18 -30.18 5.89
C PRO A 468 -3.29 -30.75 5.02
N GLU A 469 -3.03 -31.88 4.37
CA GLU A 469 -4.08 -32.61 3.67
C GLU A 469 -5.15 -32.96 4.73
N VAL A 470 -6.22 -32.18 4.79
CA VAL A 470 -7.38 -32.54 5.59
C VAL A 470 -7.91 -33.77 4.89
N ALA A 471 -7.51 -34.94 5.40
CA ALA A 471 -8.17 -36.19 5.09
C ALA A 471 -9.62 -35.96 5.50
N THR A 472 -10.45 -35.62 4.54
CA THR A 472 -11.90 -35.64 4.69
C THR A 472 -12.23 -37.07 5.05
N VAL A 473 -12.37 -37.34 6.34
CA VAL A 473 -13.04 -38.53 6.85
C VAL A 473 -14.53 -38.35 6.55
N ALA A 474 -14.86 -38.40 5.27
CA ALA A 474 -16.14 -38.83 4.75
C ALA A 474 -15.86 -40.12 3.96
N ALA A 475 -15.45 -41.16 4.69
CA ALA A 475 -15.37 -42.50 4.16
C ALA A 475 -16.79 -43.02 3.91
N THR A 476 -17.39 -42.62 2.79
CA THR A 476 -18.48 -43.36 2.15
C THR A 476 -17.95 -44.10 0.93
N SER A 477 -17.55 -45.34 1.19
CA SER A 477 -17.74 -46.55 0.36
C SER A 477 -17.18 -46.67 -1.06
N VAL A 478 -16.25 -45.85 -1.55
CA VAL A 478 -15.74 -46.04 -2.95
C VAL A 478 -14.22 -46.27 -3.07
N LEU A 479 -13.43 -46.14 -1.99
CA LEU A 479 -11.96 -46.17 -2.06
C LEU A 479 -11.29 -47.52 -1.73
N SER A 480 -12.02 -48.65 -1.71
CA SER A 480 -11.37 -49.97 -1.53
C SER A 480 -10.60 -50.44 -2.76
N ASP A 481 -10.98 -49.99 -3.96
CA ASP A 481 -10.51 -50.62 -5.21
C ASP A 481 -9.23 -49.99 -5.78
N PHE A 482 -8.86 -48.79 -5.34
CA PHE A 482 -7.66 -48.08 -5.80
C PHE A 482 -6.40 -48.32 -4.94
N MET A 483 -6.53 -48.96 -3.78
CA MET A 483 -5.44 -49.16 -2.81
C MET A 483 -4.62 -50.46 -3.03
N SER A 484 -4.56 -50.98 -4.26
CA SER A 484 -3.93 -52.28 -4.55
C SER A 484 -2.41 -52.25 -4.74
N THR A 485 -1.75 -51.08 -4.76
CA THR A 485 -0.28 -51.02 -4.75
C THR A 485 0.25 -50.60 -3.36
N ARG A 486 0.54 -51.60 -2.52
CA ARG A 486 1.13 -51.47 -1.16
C ARG A 486 2.42 -50.63 -1.08
N ALA A 487 3.01 -50.22 -2.20
CA ALA A 487 4.18 -49.37 -2.28
C ALA A 487 3.86 -47.85 -2.21
N MET A 488 2.70 -47.40 -2.67
CA MET A 488 2.31 -45.97 -2.66
C MET A 488 1.79 -45.54 -1.28
N GLY A 489 0.93 -46.36 -0.66
CA GLY A 489 0.31 -46.07 0.64
C GLY A 489 1.27 -46.09 1.84
N ARG A 490 2.45 -46.71 1.73
CA ARG A 490 3.48 -46.69 2.80
C ARG A 490 4.46 -45.53 2.67
N ARG A 491 4.51 -44.84 1.53
CA ARG A 491 5.38 -43.68 1.32
C ARG A 491 4.72 -42.36 1.75
N LEU A 492 3.39 -42.28 1.69
CA LEU A 492 2.60 -41.12 2.15
C LEU A 492 2.37 -41.09 3.68
N ALA A 493 2.55 -42.20 4.39
CA ALA A 493 2.29 -42.30 5.83
C ALA A 493 3.49 -41.96 6.75
N LYS A 494 4.61 -41.44 6.21
CA LYS A 494 5.83 -41.13 6.98
C LYS A 494 6.22 -39.65 7.03
N THR A 495 5.54 -38.78 6.30
CA THR A 495 5.62 -37.33 6.47
C THR A 495 4.35 -36.92 7.18
N GLN A 496 4.44 -36.50 8.45
CA GLN A 496 3.35 -35.71 9.03
C GLN A 496 3.10 -34.56 8.06
N PRO A 497 1.89 -34.39 7.50
CA PRO A 497 1.64 -33.24 6.65
C PRO A 497 1.90 -32.00 7.48
N GLY A 498 2.96 -31.27 7.11
CA GLY A 498 3.18 -29.92 7.56
C GLY A 498 1.97 -29.08 7.14
N GLY A 499 1.71 -28.04 7.90
CA GLY A 499 0.73 -27.01 7.55
C GLY A 499 1.33 -25.67 7.92
N LEU A 500 1.00 -24.63 7.17
CA LEU A 500 1.46 -23.28 7.46
C LEU A 500 1.06 -22.90 8.89
N ARG A 501 2.05 -22.73 9.77
CA ARG A 501 1.85 -22.49 11.21
C ARG A 501 2.11 -21.06 11.63
N LYS A 502 3.07 -20.41 10.98
CA LYS A 502 3.52 -19.07 11.33
C LYS A 502 3.83 -18.26 10.08
N ILE A 503 3.45 -16.98 10.12
CA ILE A 503 3.76 -15.99 9.11
C ILE A 503 4.52 -14.84 9.77
N GLY A 504 5.73 -14.59 9.28
CA GLY A 504 6.70 -13.72 9.96
C GLY A 504 6.45 -12.23 9.82
N SER A 505 5.58 -11.82 8.89
CA SER A 505 5.14 -10.42 8.71
C SER A 505 3.63 -10.35 8.50
N GLU A 506 3.16 -10.14 7.26
CA GLU A 506 1.75 -9.88 6.95
C GLU A 506 1.06 -11.01 6.20
N VAL A 507 -0.26 -11.07 6.31
CA VAL A 507 -1.16 -11.83 5.46
C VAL A 507 -2.06 -10.88 4.72
N TRP A 508 -2.11 -10.99 3.40
CA TRP A 508 -3.01 -10.24 2.57
C TRP A 508 -3.77 -11.17 1.62
N ILE A 509 -5.08 -11.29 1.83
CA ILE A 509 -5.96 -12.11 1.00
C ILE A 509 -7.04 -11.21 0.44
N SER A 510 -6.91 -10.83 -0.83
CA SER A 510 -7.81 -9.82 -1.40
C SER A 510 -8.23 -9.99 -2.84
N SER A 511 -9.42 -9.48 -3.17
CA SER A 511 -9.90 -9.43 -4.56
C SER A 511 -9.95 -10.82 -5.22
N ASN A 512 -10.36 -11.85 -4.47
CA ASN A 512 -10.57 -13.21 -4.96
C ASN A 512 -12.09 -13.49 -5.01
N PRO A 513 -12.79 -13.10 -6.09
CA PRO A 513 -14.27 -13.09 -6.14
C PRO A 513 -14.94 -14.47 -5.97
N GLU A 514 -14.23 -15.56 -6.27
CA GLU A 514 -14.74 -16.94 -6.11
C GLU A 514 -14.29 -17.64 -4.82
N LEU A 515 -13.47 -16.98 -4.00
CA LEU A 515 -12.97 -17.54 -2.74
C LEU A 515 -14.13 -17.70 -1.76
N LYS A 516 -14.40 -18.93 -1.31
CA LYS A 516 -15.53 -19.27 -0.43
C LYS A 516 -15.14 -19.42 1.04
N ASP A 517 -13.92 -19.88 1.27
CA ASP A 517 -13.37 -20.14 2.59
C ASP A 517 -11.84 -20.04 2.54
N LEU A 518 -11.21 -20.09 3.71
CA LEU A 518 -9.76 -20.03 3.86
C LEU A 518 -9.14 -21.43 4.07
N THR A 519 -9.83 -22.51 3.67
CA THR A 519 -9.29 -23.89 3.75
C THR A 519 -7.87 -23.89 3.18
N GLY A 520 -6.92 -24.49 3.89
CA GLY A 520 -5.48 -24.34 3.69
C GLY A 520 -4.77 -23.53 4.78
N LEU A 521 -5.48 -22.79 5.64
CA LEU A 521 -4.89 -22.06 6.78
C LEU A 521 -5.19 -22.69 8.15
N GLU A 522 -5.69 -23.92 8.21
CA GLU A 522 -6.15 -24.61 9.44
C GLU A 522 -5.08 -24.71 10.52
N GLY A 523 -3.82 -24.77 10.11
CA GLY A 523 -2.66 -24.87 10.99
C GLY A 523 -2.11 -23.52 11.48
N LEU A 524 -2.59 -22.39 10.96
CA LEU A 524 -2.00 -21.08 11.21
C LEU A 524 -2.27 -20.64 12.66
N GLU A 525 -1.21 -20.51 13.46
CA GLU A 525 -1.30 -20.15 14.87
C GLU A 525 -0.94 -18.69 15.14
N GLU A 526 -0.06 -18.11 14.33
CA GLU A 526 0.49 -16.77 14.56
C GLU A 526 0.76 -16.00 13.25
N VAL A 527 0.31 -14.75 13.23
CA VAL A 527 0.73 -13.73 12.26
C VAL A 527 1.47 -12.64 13.03
N ASN A 528 2.76 -12.44 12.75
CA ASN A 528 3.59 -11.55 13.55
C ASN A 528 3.18 -10.07 13.46
N TRP A 529 2.68 -9.62 12.30
CA TRP A 529 2.28 -8.23 12.10
C TRP A 529 0.80 -8.10 11.71
N ARG A 530 0.45 -8.06 10.43
CA ARG A 530 -0.92 -7.73 9.99
C ARG A 530 -1.60 -8.87 9.28
N MET A 531 -2.91 -9.04 9.48
CA MET A 531 -3.76 -9.89 8.66
C MET A 531 -4.89 -9.06 8.06
N THR A 532 -4.89 -8.95 6.73
CA THR A 532 -5.92 -8.26 5.95
C THR A 532 -6.66 -9.27 5.06
N ILE A 533 -7.98 -9.35 5.24
CA ILE A 533 -8.88 -10.16 4.41
C ILE A 533 -9.90 -9.21 3.80
N SER A 534 -9.80 -8.95 2.49
CA SER A 534 -10.64 -7.93 1.87
C SER A 534 -11.18 -8.20 0.48
N ASN A 535 -12.38 -7.70 0.17
CA ASN A 535 -12.95 -7.79 -1.18
C ASN A 535 -13.02 -9.24 -1.71
N ASN A 536 -13.37 -10.20 -0.85
CA ASN A 536 -13.60 -11.59 -1.25
C ASN A 536 -15.12 -11.85 -1.25
N LEU A 537 -15.76 -11.52 -2.35
CA LEU A 537 -17.23 -11.39 -2.44
C LEU A 537 -18.01 -12.65 -2.04
N LYS A 538 -17.44 -13.85 -2.25
CA LYS A 538 -18.06 -15.13 -1.90
C LYS A 538 -17.51 -15.77 -0.61
N LEU A 539 -16.65 -15.08 0.13
CA LEU A 539 -16.07 -15.63 1.35
C LEU A 539 -17.16 -15.74 2.41
N GLU A 540 -17.58 -16.96 2.74
CA GLU A 540 -18.69 -17.25 3.65
C GLU A 540 -18.22 -17.47 5.10
N SER A 541 -16.98 -17.95 5.28
CA SER A 541 -16.47 -18.45 6.56
C SER A 541 -14.97 -18.24 6.76
N LEU A 542 -14.58 -17.91 8.00
CA LEU A 542 -13.20 -17.88 8.49
C LEU A 542 -12.79 -19.17 9.24
N ALA A 543 -13.59 -20.24 9.18
CA ALA A 543 -13.42 -21.44 10.02
C ALA A 543 -12.00 -22.07 9.95
N ALA A 544 -11.31 -21.92 8.83
CA ALA A 544 -9.93 -22.39 8.69
C ALA A 544 -8.92 -21.61 9.54
N LEU A 545 -9.30 -20.53 10.23
CA LEU A 545 -8.41 -19.81 11.16
C LEU A 545 -8.55 -20.30 12.61
N ALA A 546 -9.21 -21.43 12.85
CA ALA A 546 -9.54 -21.92 14.21
C ALA A 546 -8.34 -22.12 15.13
N SER A 547 -7.13 -22.26 14.58
CA SER A 547 -5.88 -22.40 15.34
C SER A 547 -5.19 -21.05 15.64
N LEU A 548 -5.64 -19.95 15.05
CA LEU A 548 -5.00 -18.64 15.14
C LEU A 548 -5.17 -18.07 16.55
N LYS A 549 -4.04 -17.87 17.24
CA LYS A 549 -4.01 -17.39 18.63
C LYS A 549 -3.61 -15.93 18.73
N ARG A 550 -2.78 -15.44 17.80
CA ARG A 550 -2.21 -14.09 17.86
C ARG A 550 -2.05 -13.45 16.48
N VAL A 551 -2.41 -12.17 16.40
CA VAL A 551 -2.03 -11.24 15.33
C VAL A 551 -1.26 -10.09 15.99
N GLY A 552 0.07 -10.05 15.81
CA GLY A 552 0.93 -9.16 16.60
C GLY A 552 0.77 -7.65 16.31
N GLY A 553 0.15 -7.31 15.19
CA GLY A 553 -0.25 -5.97 14.77
C GLY A 553 -1.76 -5.89 14.55
N GLY A 554 -2.20 -5.69 13.31
CA GLY A 554 -3.62 -5.44 12.99
C GLY A 554 -4.35 -6.63 12.37
N LEU A 555 -5.58 -6.88 12.79
CA LEU A 555 -6.55 -7.74 12.10
C LEU A 555 -7.58 -6.85 11.38
N VAL A 556 -7.64 -6.93 10.05
CA VAL A 556 -8.54 -6.14 9.21
C VAL A 556 -9.36 -7.09 8.34
N VAL A 557 -10.67 -7.13 8.54
CA VAL A 557 -11.63 -7.87 7.73
C VAL A 557 -12.58 -6.88 7.10
N LEU A 558 -12.43 -6.63 5.80
CA LEU A 558 -13.12 -5.55 5.11
C LEU A 558 -13.82 -6.00 3.82
N ASP A 559 -15.06 -5.58 3.61
CA ASP A 559 -15.75 -5.76 2.32
C ASP A 559 -15.82 -7.23 1.88
N ASN A 560 -16.19 -8.12 2.81
CA ASN A 560 -16.50 -9.52 2.53
C ASN A 560 -18.01 -9.72 2.73
N PRO A 561 -18.86 -9.31 1.77
CA PRO A 561 -20.30 -9.21 1.98
C PRO A 561 -21.01 -10.54 2.27
N SER A 562 -20.44 -11.67 1.83
CA SER A 562 -20.98 -13.02 2.13
C SER A 562 -20.52 -13.58 3.47
N LEU A 563 -19.56 -12.93 4.15
CA LEU A 563 -18.99 -13.44 5.39
C LEU A 563 -20.05 -13.39 6.48
N SER A 564 -20.41 -14.56 7.01
CA SER A 564 -21.55 -14.69 7.92
C SER A 564 -21.17 -14.77 9.39
N SER A 565 -19.95 -15.22 9.71
CA SER A 565 -19.51 -15.50 11.07
C SER A 565 -18.01 -15.28 11.23
N THR A 566 -17.60 -14.82 12.42
CA THR A 566 -16.18 -14.74 12.83
C THR A 566 -15.72 -15.95 13.66
N SER A 567 -16.58 -16.94 13.93
CA SER A 567 -16.31 -18.09 14.82
C SER A 567 -15.01 -18.85 14.54
N GLY A 568 -14.51 -18.79 13.30
CA GLY A 568 -13.18 -19.30 12.96
C GLY A 568 -12.02 -18.63 13.70
N LEU A 569 -12.22 -17.49 14.35
CA LEU A 569 -11.21 -16.81 15.17
C LEU A 569 -11.35 -17.12 16.66
N ALA A 570 -12.19 -18.08 17.08
CA ALA A 570 -12.49 -18.30 18.50
C ALA A 570 -11.28 -18.64 19.41
N SER A 571 -10.12 -18.98 18.84
CA SER A 571 -8.87 -19.19 19.58
C SER A 571 -8.01 -17.91 19.73
N LEU A 572 -8.40 -16.81 19.09
CA LEU A 572 -7.64 -15.56 19.01
C LEU A 572 -7.66 -14.83 20.35
N GLN A 573 -6.51 -14.82 21.01
CA GLN A 573 -6.33 -14.26 22.36
C GLN A 573 -5.71 -12.87 22.33
N ASP A 574 -5.00 -12.53 21.25
CA ASP A 574 -4.17 -11.34 21.20
C ASP A 574 -4.17 -10.69 19.82
N VAL A 575 -4.53 -9.42 19.80
CA VAL A 575 -4.41 -8.52 18.65
C VAL A 575 -3.65 -7.29 19.12
N GLY A 576 -2.46 -7.07 18.54
CA GLY A 576 -1.55 -6.04 19.03
C GLY A 576 -2.11 -4.64 18.86
N LEU A 577 -2.26 -4.19 17.62
CA LEU A 577 -2.66 -2.82 17.29
C LEU A 577 -4.17 -2.68 17.12
N HIS A 578 -4.81 -3.31 16.14
CA HIS A 578 -6.23 -3.00 15.86
C HIS A 578 -7.02 -4.21 15.37
N ALA A 579 -8.31 -4.28 15.72
CA ALA A 579 -9.25 -5.32 15.30
C ALA A 579 -10.44 -4.67 14.56
N HIS A 580 -10.38 -4.68 13.23
CA HIS A 580 -11.25 -3.91 12.35
C HIS A 580 -12.12 -4.81 11.48
N PHE A 581 -13.43 -4.61 11.56
CA PHE A 581 -14.46 -5.34 10.82
C PHE A 581 -15.35 -4.33 10.10
N PHE A 582 -15.08 -4.10 8.82
CA PHE A 582 -15.71 -3.05 8.04
C PHE A 582 -16.48 -3.60 6.83
N TRP A 583 -17.70 -3.13 6.61
CA TRP A 583 -18.53 -3.51 5.44
C TRP A 583 -18.68 -5.02 5.24
N ASN A 584 -18.74 -5.79 6.31
CA ASN A 584 -19.09 -7.21 6.24
C ASN A 584 -20.60 -7.31 6.44
N ILE A 585 -21.37 -6.97 5.40
CA ILE A 585 -22.82 -6.77 5.52
C ILE A 585 -23.58 -8.04 5.92
N GLY A 586 -23.06 -9.22 5.57
CA GLY A 586 -23.62 -10.52 5.94
C GLY A 586 -23.25 -10.99 7.34
N LEU A 587 -22.35 -10.28 8.04
CA LEU A 587 -21.77 -10.73 9.31
C LEU A 587 -22.82 -10.68 10.42
N ARG A 588 -23.08 -11.83 11.04
CA ARG A 588 -24.13 -11.99 12.08
C ARG A 588 -23.59 -11.98 13.50
N ASP A 589 -22.32 -12.32 13.67
CA ASP A 589 -21.68 -12.50 14.97
C ASP A 589 -20.26 -11.96 15.02
N VAL A 590 -19.78 -11.78 16.25
CA VAL A 590 -18.37 -11.49 16.59
C VAL A 590 -17.80 -12.54 17.56
N GLU A 591 -18.28 -13.80 17.48
CA GLU A 591 -17.87 -14.92 18.34
C GLU A 591 -16.36 -15.16 18.35
N GLY A 592 -15.72 -14.88 17.22
CA GLY A 592 -14.28 -14.97 17.04
C GLY A 592 -13.46 -14.05 17.94
N LEU A 593 -14.07 -13.01 18.52
CA LEU A 593 -13.40 -12.05 19.38
C LEU A 593 -13.54 -12.40 20.87
N SER A 594 -14.15 -13.54 21.20
CA SER A 594 -14.55 -13.89 22.57
C SER A 594 -13.42 -14.13 23.56
N GLN A 595 -12.21 -14.41 23.08
CA GLN A 595 -11.03 -14.62 23.94
C GLN A 595 -10.18 -13.35 24.11
N LEU A 596 -10.51 -12.25 23.44
CA LEU A 596 -9.78 -11.00 23.57
C LEU A 596 -10.03 -10.36 24.94
N LYS A 597 -8.95 -10.07 25.66
CA LYS A 597 -8.99 -9.36 26.96
C LYS A 597 -8.69 -7.88 26.85
N ALA A 598 -7.81 -7.51 25.92
CA ALA A 598 -7.43 -6.13 25.63
C ALA A 598 -6.94 -6.03 24.18
N VAL A 599 -7.05 -4.82 23.60
CA VAL A 599 -6.47 -4.45 22.30
C VAL A 599 -5.73 -3.13 22.49
N GLN A 600 -4.47 -3.01 22.04
CA GLN A 600 -3.65 -1.82 22.36
C GLN A 600 -4.02 -0.58 21.53
N GLY A 601 -4.60 -0.75 20.35
CA GLY A 601 -5.13 0.33 19.52
C GLY A 601 -6.64 0.21 19.39
N ASP A 602 -7.14 0.15 18.16
CA ASP A 602 -8.56 0.33 17.84
C ASP A 602 -9.35 -0.98 17.81
N VAL A 603 -10.58 -0.95 18.28
CA VAL A 603 -11.60 -1.97 18.01
C VAL A 603 -12.73 -1.31 17.24
N ALA A 604 -12.96 -1.74 16.00
CA ALA A 604 -13.92 -1.08 15.14
C ALA A 604 -14.78 -2.11 14.39
N ILE A 605 -16.10 -2.04 14.59
CA ILE A 605 -17.10 -2.84 13.88
C ILE A 605 -18.05 -1.87 13.18
N VAL A 606 -17.95 -1.79 11.86
CA VAL A 606 -18.65 -0.77 11.07
C VAL A 606 -19.33 -1.39 9.85
N ALA A 607 -20.57 -0.97 9.60
CA ALA A 607 -21.37 -1.40 8.44
C ALA A 607 -21.57 -2.92 8.36
N SER A 608 -21.89 -3.52 9.51
CA SER A 608 -22.27 -4.92 9.67
C SER A 608 -23.67 -5.01 10.33
N PRO A 609 -24.74 -4.64 9.60
CA PRO A 609 -26.08 -4.47 10.18
C PRO A 609 -26.71 -5.76 10.70
N MET A 610 -26.18 -6.94 10.32
CA MET A 610 -26.66 -8.23 10.82
C MET A 610 -26.06 -8.61 12.19
N VAL A 611 -25.05 -7.88 12.69
CA VAL A 611 -24.54 -8.03 14.05
C VAL A 611 -25.54 -7.39 15.00
N THR A 612 -26.19 -8.21 15.81
CA THR A 612 -27.24 -7.79 16.76
C THR A 612 -26.89 -8.05 18.22
N ASP A 613 -25.80 -8.78 18.48
CA ASP A 613 -25.34 -9.20 19.81
C ASP A 613 -23.83 -8.99 19.92
N LEU A 614 -23.41 -8.34 21.02
CA LEU A 614 -22.02 -8.09 21.37
C LEU A 614 -21.55 -8.93 22.57
N ALA A 615 -22.38 -9.85 23.09
CA ALA A 615 -22.04 -10.74 24.20
C ALA A 615 -20.68 -11.45 24.07
N PRO A 616 -20.20 -11.83 22.87
CA PRO A 616 -18.86 -12.38 22.73
C PRO A 616 -17.75 -11.45 23.24
N LEU A 617 -17.93 -10.13 23.19
CA LEU A 617 -16.93 -9.16 23.66
C LEU A 617 -16.83 -9.05 25.20
N SER A 618 -17.58 -9.86 25.96
CA SER A 618 -17.67 -9.78 27.43
C SER A 618 -16.36 -9.97 28.18
N GLY A 619 -15.34 -10.56 27.55
CA GLY A 619 -14.00 -10.68 28.09
C GLY A 619 -13.14 -9.42 27.96
N LEU A 620 -13.54 -8.45 27.13
CA LEU A 620 -12.74 -7.27 26.80
C LEU A 620 -12.78 -6.24 27.94
N THR A 621 -11.59 -5.91 28.47
CA THR A 621 -11.43 -5.07 29.67
C THR A 621 -10.84 -3.69 29.38
N SER A 622 -10.07 -3.53 28.30
CA SER A 622 -9.46 -2.26 27.91
C SER A 622 -9.20 -2.17 26.41
N ILE A 623 -9.38 -0.98 25.84
CA ILE A 623 -9.00 -0.63 24.46
C ILE A 623 -8.04 0.55 24.54
N GLY A 624 -6.85 0.45 23.95
CA GLY A 624 -5.81 1.47 24.13
C GLY A 624 -6.01 2.73 23.26
N MET A 625 -6.72 2.63 22.14
CA MET A 625 -7.13 3.78 21.33
C MET A 625 -8.66 3.82 21.21
N ASN A 626 -9.24 3.62 20.03
CA ASN A 626 -10.63 3.95 19.76
C ASN A 626 -11.54 2.71 19.79
N LEU A 627 -12.76 2.89 20.30
CA LEU A 627 -13.87 1.95 20.12
C LEU A 627 -14.85 2.56 19.12
N VAL A 628 -15.08 1.91 17.98
CA VAL A 628 -16.01 2.40 16.95
C VAL A 628 -17.06 1.34 16.63
N LEU A 629 -18.31 1.64 16.95
CA LEU A 629 -19.47 0.78 16.69
C LEU A 629 -20.46 1.55 15.84
N SER A 630 -20.50 1.25 14.54
CA SER A 630 -21.31 2.04 13.61
C SER A 630 -22.09 1.21 12.60
N ARG A 631 -23.37 1.58 12.39
CA ARG A 631 -24.29 0.89 11.45
C ARG A 631 -24.44 -0.62 11.77
N LEU A 632 -24.63 -0.95 13.04
CA LEU A 632 -24.93 -2.30 13.53
C LEU A 632 -26.42 -2.45 13.86
N GLY A 633 -26.91 -3.69 13.91
CA GLY A 633 -28.28 -4.04 14.30
C GLY A 633 -28.46 -4.24 15.82
N ILE A 634 -27.56 -3.67 16.62
CA ILE A 634 -27.53 -3.84 18.08
C ILE A 634 -28.60 -3.00 18.76
N LYS A 635 -29.18 -3.52 19.84
CA LYS A 635 -30.20 -2.82 20.65
C LYS A 635 -29.64 -2.16 21.91
N ASP A 636 -28.51 -2.67 22.36
CA ASP A 636 -27.73 -2.19 23.49
C ASP A 636 -26.27 -2.60 23.29
N LEU A 637 -25.41 -2.30 24.26
CA LEU A 637 -23.99 -2.62 24.25
C LEU A 637 -23.67 -3.79 25.19
N ASN A 638 -24.68 -4.62 25.54
CA ASN A 638 -24.47 -5.77 26.41
C ASN A 638 -23.43 -6.70 25.78
N GLY A 639 -22.45 -7.08 26.60
CA GLY A 639 -21.21 -7.70 26.13
C GLY A 639 -20.00 -6.79 26.24
N LEU A 640 -20.15 -5.49 26.46
CA LEU A 640 -19.02 -4.60 26.83
C LEU A 640 -18.90 -4.38 28.35
N GLY A 641 -19.68 -5.09 29.16
CA GLY A 641 -19.84 -4.81 30.60
C GLY A 641 -18.57 -4.96 31.43
N SER A 642 -17.51 -5.58 30.90
CA SER A 642 -16.18 -5.68 31.53
C SER A 642 -15.23 -4.56 31.13
N LEU A 643 -15.57 -3.77 30.11
CA LEU A 643 -14.74 -2.72 29.55
C LEU A 643 -14.61 -1.59 30.56
N SER A 644 -13.40 -1.37 31.05
CA SER A 644 -13.08 -0.41 32.11
C SER A 644 -12.43 0.87 31.59
N SER A 645 -11.72 0.80 30.46
CA SER A 645 -11.05 1.96 29.87
C SER A 645 -10.99 1.91 28.34
N VAL A 646 -11.08 3.08 27.72
CA VAL A 646 -10.79 3.34 26.30
C VAL A 646 -9.82 4.51 26.22
N GLY A 647 -8.61 4.31 25.69
CA GLY A 647 -7.57 5.35 25.71
C GLY A 647 -7.79 6.51 24.73
N GLY A 648 -8.66 6.33 23.73
CA GLY A 648 -9.02 7.33 22.72
C GLY A 648 -10.52 7.65 22.70
N LEU A 649 -11.10 7.64 21.50
CA LEU A 649 -12.50 7.95 21.21
C LEU A 649 -13.39 6.71 21.35
N ILE A 650 -14.57 6.88 21.95
CA ILE A 650 -15.70 5.97 21.75
C ILE A 650 -16.65 6.61 20.73
N ASP A 651 -16.82 6.01 19.55
CA ASP A 651 -17.81 6.41 18.55
C ASP A 651 -18.91 5.36 18.43
N VAL A 652 -20.12 5.73 18.82
CA VAL A 652 -21.34 4.93 18.64
C VAL A 652 -22.26 5.71 17.71
N SER A 653 -22.25 5.34 16.43
CA SER A 653 -22.94 6.13 15.41
C SER A 653 -23.80 5.32 14.44
N GLU A 654 -24.89 5.92 13.98
CA GLU A 654 -25.75 5.34 12.95
C GLU A 654 -26.29 3.93 13.31
N ASN A 655 -26.42 3.60 14.60
CA ASN A 655 -27.02 2.35 15.07
C ASN A 655 -28.52 2.58 15.29
N TRP A 656 -29.31 2.30 14.25
CA TRP A 656 -30.72 2.72 14.20
C TRP A 656 -31.64 1.97 15.17
N ASP A 657 -31.24 0.77 15.62
CA ASP A 657 -31.97 -0.04 16.58
C ASP A 657 -31.48 0.13 18.03
N LEU A 658 -30.44 0.94 18.25
CA LEU A 658 -29.80 1.12 19.56
C LEU A 658 -30.72 1.90 20.50
N THR A 659 -31.29 1.22 21.50
CA THR A 659 -32.25 1.79 22.45
C THR A 659 -31.60 2.27 23.75
N SER A 660 -30.46 1.69 24.13
CA SER A 660 -29.75 2.00 25.38
C SER A 660 -28.24 1.82 25.24
N LEU A 661 -27.47 2.43 26.14
CA LEU A 661 -26.02 2.21 26.26
C LEU A 661 -25.66 1.14 27.31
N ASN A 662 -26.62 0.34 27.77
CA ASN A 662 -26.39 -0.75 28.73
C ASN A 662 -25.28 -1.66 28.23
N GLY A 663 -24.42 -2.12 29.13
CA GLY A 663 -23.17 -2.78 28.80
C GLY A 663 -21.93 -1.90 28.95
N LEU A 664 -22.05 -0.62 29.31
CA LEU A 664 -20.90 0.25 29.64
C LEU A 664 -20.80 0.58 31.15
N GLU A 665 -21.39 -0.25 32.03
CA GLU A 665 -21.47 0.00 33.47
C GLU A 665 -20.11 0.09 34.16
N SER A 666 -19.13 -0.67 33.67
CA SER A 666 -17.78 -0.72 34.26
C SER A 666 -16.84 0.33 33.70
N LEU A 667 -17.26 1.11 32.70
CA LEU A 667 -16.39 2.07 32.02
C LEU A 667 -16.06 3.24 32.97
N MET A 668 -14.77 3.41 33.25
CA MET A 668 -14.25 4.42 34.18
C MET A 668 -13.51 5.55 33.48
N GLU A 669 -12.85 5.28 32.35
CA GLU A 669 -11.95 6.22 31.67
C GLU A 669 -12.11 6.19 30.15
N VAL A 670 -12.19 7.39 29.55
CA VAL A 670 -12.11 7.64 28.11
C VAL A 670 -11.09 8.74 27.85
N GLY A 671 -10.02 8.44 27.12
CA GLY A 671 -8.90 9.36 26.96
C GLY A 671 -9.17 10.54 26.03
N ASP A 672 -10.14 10.45 25.11
CA ASP A 672 -10.49 11.58 24.24
C ASP A 672 -11.95 12.04 24.38
N ALA A 673 -12.86 11.37 23.70
CA ALA A 673 -14.27 11.76 23.59
C ALA A 673 -15.21 10.55 23.59
N VAL A 674 -16.50 10.79 23.87
CA VAL A 674 -17.57 9.84 23.53
C VAL A 674 -18.51 10.52 22.53
N HIS A 675 -18.57 10.00 21.31
CA HIS A 675 -19.46 10.42 20.25
C HIS A 675 -20.67 9.50 20.19
N LEU A 676 -21.86 10.07 20.37
CA LEU A 676 -23.13 9.42 20.12
C LEU A 676 -23.78 10.17 18.96
N ILE A 677 -23.75 9.61 17.75
CA ILE A 677 -24.18 10.35 16.54
C ILE A 677 -25.23 9.56 15.78
N ASN A 678 -26.38 10.17 15.48
CA ASN A 678 -27.40 9.58 14.62
C ASN A 678 -27.91 8.20 15.10
N ASN A 679 -28.22 8.06 16.39
CA ASN A 679 -28.88 6.89 16.96
C ASN A 679 -30.35 7.24 17.28
N PRO A 680 -31.27 7.15 16.30
CA PRO A 680 -32.61 7.77 16.36
C PRO A 680 -33.49 7.27 17.50
N VAL A 681 -33.33 6.03 17.94
CA VAL A 681 -34.17 5.42 18.98
C VAL A 681 -33.50 5.41 20.36
N LEU A 682 -32.25 5.87 20.47
CA LEU A 682 -31.52 5.94 21.72
C LEU A 682 -32.18 6.96 22.65
N SER A 683 -32.61 6.54 23.84
CA SER A 683 -33.46 7.36 24.71
C SER A 683 -32.77 7.88 25.98
N SER A 684 -31.68 7.24 26.40
CA SER A 684 -31.00 7.52 27.66
C SER A 684 -29.50 7.25 27.56
N PHE A 685 -28.71 8.03 28.31
CA PHE A 685 -27.27 7.78 28.52
C PHE A 685 -27.00 6.54 29.40
N GLY A 686 -28.04 5.99 30.02
CA GLY A 686 -28.00 4.71 30.74
C GLY A 686 -26.83 4.62 31.74
N PRO A 687 -25.90 3.66 31.57
CA PRO A 687 -24.82 3.37 32.51
C PRO A 687 -23.68 4.39 32.51
N LEU A 688 -23.67 5.39 31.62
CA LEU A 688 -22.66 6.45 31.66
C LEU A 688 -22.87 7.28 32.93
N THR A 689 -22.07 6.99 33.96
CA THR A 689 -22.16 7.59 35.29
C THR A 689 -21.45 8.94 35.35
N ARG A 690 -21.75 9.75 36.39
CA ARG A 690 -20.97 10.97 36.69
C ARG A 690 -19.51 10.69 37.09
N THR A 691 -19.18 9.43 37.36
CA THR A 691 -17.82 9.01 37.74
C THR A 691 -16.94 8.69 36.54
N LEU A 692 -17.52 8.56 35.33
CA LEU A 692 -16.75 8.41 34.09
C LEU A 692 -15.86 9.64 33.87
N GLN A 693 -14.56 9.41 33.73
CA GLN A 693 -13.60 10.45 33.39
C GLN A 693 -13.42 10.47 31.87
N VAL A 694 -13.64 11.64 31.26
CA VAL A 694 -13.38 11.89 29.84
C VAL A 694 -12.35 13.02 29.76
N ALA A 695 -11.14 12.74 29.30
CA ALA A 695 -9.99 13.62 29.56
C ALA A 695 -10.00 14.91 28.72
N ASN A 696 -10.39 14.85 27.44
CA ASN A 696 -10.30 16.00 26.53
C ASN A 696 -11.66 16.65 26.26
N ALA A 697 -12.47 15.94 25.49
CA ALA A 697 -13.46 16.54 24.62
C ALA A 697 -14.88 16.38 25.24
N GLY A 698 -15.05 15.41 26.13
CA GLY A 698 -16.30 15.13 26.83
C GLY A 698 -17.23 14.26 25.99
N ILE A 699 -18.54 14.40 26.21
CA ILE A 699 -19.55 13.58 25.54
C ILE A 699 -20.27 14.45 24.50
N TYR A 700 -20.21 14.03 23.24
CA TYR A 700 -20.79 14.72 22.09
C TYR A 700 -21.99 13.95 21.59
N THR A 701 -23.08 14.68 21.38
CA THR A 701 -24.29 14.10 20.80
C THR A 701 -24.78 14.93 19.62
N GLU A 702 -24.99 14.28 18.48
CA GLU A 702 -25.55 14.88 17.26
C GLU A 702 -26.64 13.95 16.71
N ASP A 703 -27.78 14.48 16.28
CA ASP A 703 -28.87 13.72 15.64
C ASP A 703 -29.41 12.51 16.46
N ASN A 704 -29.53 12.63 17.79
CA ASN A 704 -30.20 11.63 18.64
C ASN A 704 -31.53 12.20 19.18
N PRO A 705 -32.62 12.23 18.39
CA PRO A 705 -33.87 12.93 18.72
C PRO A 705 -34.54 12.46 20.02
N ASN A 706 -34.39 11.20 20.39
CA ASN A 706 -35.01 10.63 21.59
C ASN A 706 -34.10 10.71 22.84
N LEU A 707 -32.84 11.10 22.69
CA LEU A 707 -31.87 11.07 23.78
C LEU A 707 -32.09 12.24 24.74
N THR A 708 -32.47 11.90 25.97
CA THR A 708 -32.69 12.87 27.05
C THR A 708 -31.40 13.14 27.82
N LEU A 709 -31.04 14.41 28.00
CA LEU A 709 -29.85 14.81 28.76
C LEU A 709 -30.03 14.51 30.25
N PRO A 710 -29.04 13.94 30.95
CA PRO A 710 -29.13 13.72 32.39
C PRO A 710 -29.14 15.07 33.13
N GLY A 711 -30.01 15.21 34.12
CA GLY A 711 -30.05 16.41 34.97
C GLY A 711 -28.68 16.68 35.63
N GLY A 712 -28.12 17.88 35.41
CA GLY A 712 -26.86 18.33 36.01
C GLY A 712 -25.59 18.14 35.18
N TRP A 713 -25.68 17.65 33.93
CA TRP A 713 -24.54 17.44 33.02
C TRP A 713 -24.22 18.64 32.11
N ALA A 714 -24.40 19.88 32.60
CA ALA A 714 -24.34 21.08 31.76
C ALA A 714 -22.91 21.56 31.36
N ALA A 715 -21.84 20.99 31.93
CA ALA A 715 -20.47 21.46 31.67
C ALA A 715 -19.65 20.58 30.69
N GLY A 716 -20.06 19.34 30.43
CA GLY A 716 -19.26 18.36 29.66
C GLY A 716 -19.99 17.62 28.53
N VAL A 717 -21.31 17.86 28.36
CA VAL A 717 -22.08 17.34 27.22
C VAL A 717 -22.35 18.46 26.25
N ARG A 718 -21.86 18.34 25.01
CA ARG A 718 -22.15 19.30 23.94
C ARG A 718 -23.26 18.72 23.06
N LYS A 719 -24.39 19.44 23.03
CA LYS A 719 -25.54 19.12 22.18
C LYS A 719 -25.55 20.03 20.95
N ASP A 720 -25.81 19.44 19.78
CA ASP A 720 -26.06 20.14 18.52
C ASP A 720 -24.92 21.05 18.04
N PHE A 721 -23.86 20.45 17.47
CA PHE A 721 -23.01 21.16 16.52
C PHE A 721 -23.62 21.01 15.12
N SER A 722 -24.33 22.03 14.65
CA SER A 722 -24.50 22.18 13.21
C SER A 722 -23.13 22.52 12.63
N LEU A 723 -22.44 21.53 12.05
CA LEU A 723 -21.45 21.86 11.04
C LEU A 723 -22.16 22.70 9.96
N PRO A 724 -21.58 23.81 9.47
CA PRO A 724 -22.20 24.57 8.39
C PRO A 724 -22.48 23.61 7.24
N ALA A 725 -23.72 23.58 6.77
CA ALA A 725 -24.12 22.69 5.68
C ALA A 725 -23.12 22.84 4.53
N PRO A 726 -22.62 21.74 3.94
CA PRO A 726 -21.84 21.84 2.72
C PRO A 726 -22.71 22.59 1.71
N ALA A 727 -22.12 23.57 1.02
CA ALA A 727 -22.82 24.27 -0.04
C ALA A 727 -23.47 23.23 -0.97
N PRO A 728 -24.74 23.42 -1.37
CA PRO A 728 -25.41 22.45 -2.22
C PRO A 728 -24.54 22.24 -3.47
N PRO A 729 -24.34 20.98 -3.94
CA PRO A 729 -23.64 20.75 -5.18
C PRO A 729 -24.33 21.57 -6.28
N PRO A 730 -23.56 22.11 -7.26
CA PRO A 730 -24.16 22.84 -8.36
C PRO A 730 -25.25 21.95 -8.97
N SER A 731 -26.46 22.50 -9.08
CA SER A 731 -27.61 21.80 -9.63
C SER A 731 -27.28 21.32 -11.04
N VAL A 732 -26.96 20.03 -11.17
CA VAL A 732 -26.82 19.39 -12.48
C VAL A 732 -28.23 19.06 -12.96
N PRO A 733 -28.64 19.51 -14.16
CA PRO A 733 -29.95 19.20 -14.72
C PRO A 733 -30.17 17.67 -14.78
N GLU A 734 -31.40 17.23 -14.47
CA GLU A 734 -31.85 15.82 -14.46
C GLU A 734 -31.62 15.06 -15.80
N SER A 735 -31.13 15.71 -16.84
CA SER A 735 -30.78 15.07 -18.12
C SER A 735 -29.47 14.27 -18.09
N THR A 736 -28.65 14.33 -17.04
CA THR A 736 -27.33 13.65 -16.98
C THR A 736 -27.30 12.33 -16.20
N LEU A 737 -28.36 12.04 -15.44
CA LEU A 737 -28.53 10.75 -14.74
C LEU A 737 -28.93 9.62 -15.70
N ALA A 738 -29.60 9.94 -16.81
CA ALA A 738 -29.94 8.98 -17.86
C ALA A 738 -28.71 8.55 -18.70
N ASP A 739 -27.75 9.45 -18.92
CA ASP A 739 -26.54 9.17 -19.69
C ASP A 739 -25.48 8.40 -18.89
N SER A 740 -25.39 8.64 -17.58
CA SER A 740 -24.50 7.89 -16.68
C SER A 740 -25.00 6.46 -16.44
N ALA A 741 -26.31 6.25 -16.37
CA ALA A 741 -26.91 4.91 -16.28
C ALA A 741 -26.77 4.11 -17.60
N ARG A 742 -26.63 4.79 -18.74
CA ARG A 742 -26.36 4.18 -20.05
C ARG A 742 -24.90 3.74 -20.19
N ALA A 743 -23.94 4.56 -19.71
CA ALA A 743 -22.52 4.22 -19.70
C ALA A 743 -22.19 3.01 -18.79
N ILE A 744 -22.91 2.84 -17.67
CA ILE A 744 -22.75 1.69 -16.76
C ILE A 744 -23.37 0.40 -17.34
N LYS A 745 -24.41 0.51 -18.17
CA LYS A 745 -25.03 -0.66 -18.84
C LYS A 745 -24.25 -1.11 -20.08
N GLU A 746 -23.54 -0.21 -20.76
CA GLU A 746 -22.69 -0.51 -21.91
C GLU A 746 -21.32 -1.09 -21.49
N HIS A 747 -20.78 -0.74 -20.32
CA HIS A 747 -19.55 -1.37 -19.80
C HIS A 747 -19.74 -2.79 -19.22
N ALA A 748 -20.97 -3.19 -18.88
CA ALA A 748 -21.27 -4.51 -18.32
C ALA A 748 -21.63 -5.59 -19.37
N SER A 749 -21.62 -5.28 -20.67
CA SER A 749 -22.08 -6.20 -21.73
C SER A 749 -21.03 -6.59 -22.78
N SER A 750 -19.77 -6.15 -22.66
CA SER A 750 -18.69 -6.49 -23.60
C SER A 750 -17.72 -7.55 -23.06
N ALA A 751 -18.23 -8.71 -22.62
CA ALA A 751 -17.41 -9.90 -22.37
C ALA A 751 -18.24 -11.19 -22.45
N ALA A 752 -18.55 -11.68 -23.67
CA ALA A 752 -18.67 -13.13 -23.98
C ALA A 752 -18.79 -13.44 -25.49
N ILE A 753 -17.64 -13.69 -26.13
CA ILE A 753 -17.29 -14.79 -27.08
C ILE A 753 -18.17 -15.06 -28.34
N ALA A 754 -17.58 -14.91 -29.54
CA ALA A 754 -17.23 -16.03 -30.46
C ALA A 754 -16.66 -15.54 -31.82
N ASN A 755 -15.50 -16.08 -32.23
CA ASN A 755 -14.91 -16.05 -33.58
C ASN A 755 -15.40 -17.32 -34.35
N PRO A 756 -15.36 -17.46 -35.71
CA PRO A 756 -14.11 -17.36 -36.49
C PRO A 756 -14.17 -16.89 -37.99
N VAL A 757 -13.01 -16.43 -38.48
CA VAL A 757 -12.40 -16.59 -39.83
C VAL A 757 -12.99 -15.84 -41.08
N ALA A 758 -12.06 -15.16 -41.75
CA ALA A 758 -12.02 -14.27 -42.93
C ALA A 758 -12.34 -14.90 -44.32
N PRO A 759 -12.14 -14.22 -45.49
CA PRO A 759 -12.38 -12.81 -45.91
C PRO A 759 -13.12 -12.65 -47.27
N ARG A 760 -13.33 -11.38 -47.68
CA ARG A 760 -13.39 -10.80 -49.06
C ARG A 760 -14.74 -10.42 -49.72
N ASP A 761 -14.71 -9.18 -50.20
CA ASP A 761 -15.23 -8.61 -51.45
C ASP A 761 -16.72 -8.26 -51.67
N SER A 762 -16.93 -6.93 -51.64
CA SER A 762 -17.57 -6.12 -52.69
C SER A 762 -19.10 -6.09 -52.90
N ALA A 763 -19.56 -4.83 -52.99
CA ALA A 763 -20.45 -4.29 -54.03
C ALA A 763 -21.99 -4.46 -53.95
N TYR A 764 -22.64 -3.29 -53.87
CA TYR A 764 -23.89 -2.86 -54.53
C TYR A 764 -25.28 -3.41 -54.10
N GLY A 765 -26.21 -2.47 -53.85
CA GLY A 765 -27.57 -2.54 -54.44
C GLY A 765 -28.79 -2.54 -53.51
N ALA A 766 -29.38 -1.35 -53.31
CA ALA A 766 -30.81 -1.01 -53.29
C ALA A 766 -31.90 -1.93 -52.62
N VAL A 767 -32.52 -1.42 -51.52
CA VAL A 767 -33.94 -0.94 -51.34
C VAL A 767 -35.11 -1.81 -51.91
N PRO A 768 -36.35 -1.87 -51.34
CA PRO A 768 -36.87 -1.78 -49.96
C PRO A 768 -38.02 -2.79 -49.62
N GLY A 769 -38.52 -2.73 -48.38
CA GLY A 769 -39.86 -3.20 -47.95
C GLY A 769 -39.75 -4.11 -46.73
N ALA A 770 -40.61 -4.10 -45.72
CA ALA A 770 -41.82 -3.41 -45.35
C ALA A 770 -42.32 -4.14 -44.08
N LEU A 771 -43.07 -3.45 -43.21
CA LEU A 771 -43.96 -4.04 -42.17
C LEU A 771 -43.32 -4.60 -40.88
N GLY A 772 -43.42 -3.79 -39.83
CA GLY A 772 -44.43 -4.04 -38.79
C GLY A 772 -43.99 -4.87 -37.58
N GLY A 773 -44.04 -4.26 -36.40
CA GLY A 773 -44.04 -5.00 -35.14
C GLY A 773 -43.65 -4.16 -33.93
N LYS A 774 -44.65 -3.53 -33.30
CA LYS A 774 -44.56 -3.00 -31.93
C LYS A 774 -44.27 -4.14 -30.95
N SER A 775 -43.46 -3.89 -29.92
CA SER A 775 -43.89 -4.01 -28.52
C SER A 775 -42.78 -3.58 -27.56
N ASP A 776 -43.22 -2.82 -26.57
CA ASP A 776 -42.49 -2.36 -25.39
C ASP A 776 -42.17 -3.53 -24.45
N SER A 777 -40.98 -3.50 -23.85
CA SER A 777 -40.70 -3.80 -22.43
C SER A 777 -39.27 -3.44 -22.06
#